data_AF-O02634-F1
#
_entry.id   AF-O02634-F1
#
_cell.length_a   1.000
_cell.length_b   1.000
_cell.length_c   1.000
_cell.angle_alpha   90.00
_cell.angle_beta   90.00
_cell.angle_gamma   90.00
#
_symmetry.space_group_name_H-M   'P 1'
#
loop_
_entity.id
_entity.type
_entity.pdbx_description
1 polymer ?
#
loop_
_entity_poly.entity_id
_entity_poly.type
_entity_poly.pdbx_seq_one_letter_code
_entity_poly.pdbx_strand_id
1 'polypeptide(L)'
;MEISYGLKPVWTRLVLPCCLVMLSALLLAELSSSYVHHRPMTIPGLDEITRTIEHTTRWEEMREKIYLTGIGKRQQKMSRRSPEYLHQQFNRLNKRSKRFAMVARIAENLTRIYGKRQIGLVSPNALPDLCRMAGFNFSFKDCPESTRIRRYDGACNNLVQVNVGKAFAPFQRFIPPDFADGIQSVRQSVRGGPLPTARTVSANILHFEHVFEPSYTAIISHFGQFLDHDLSSSGSDSRECNKNDCRESAFCMPIMIDQPDQDFEKPCMSFVRSLPSPAIDCQPGPRQQLNQVTSFLDGSQIYGSSQAEADFLRDKLRGRGQLRTLRDPVSPTNRPLLPLDQEHKDCIFERVDRQCGLAGDHRAAEQPGLTALHTLFLRMHNSIASSLAIVNPSWDDDRLFEEARRIVVASWQHIVYTEYLPTLLGRTSLISDGLRGHPSAKFTGYDVDVDPTISNVFATSAFRFGHSQVPNNFSRLNEDYQPVFPILLTVESFFNASHVFDVANGGLDSIIRGMLVQPLPKVDGYIIRGLTAHLFADAPGGLGLDLGAMNVQRGRDHGLPSYNTWRQWCGLRRARDFNDLVNEFESGAIVKFQRTYRHVDDIDVYVGSISENPMRGALVGPTLACIIGRQFQRLKFGDRFWYEIAQGEQAFTSDQLQEIRKVTMARVICDHANGMKTIQSLVFREPTRSPGEPGAERSFFRYNSRHQFPDIDGKLPGFANVRVPCSDVITIPRLSLEPWRINATPNLRSASAGKRSESKFEGVLMTAKKQPPSDQPPWWYLLPGFETPTQKKKKLNLQQKIQRRDQRRPKDNN
;
A
#
# COMPACT_ATOMS: atom_id res chain seq x y z
N MET A 1 3.71 63.84 -17.11
CA MET A 1 3.80 65.07 -17.90
C MET A 1 4.66 64.73 -19.10
N GLU A 2 4.02 64.23 -20.16
CA GLU A 2 3.59 64.99 -21.36
C GLU A 2 4.81 65.35 -22.21
N ILE A 3 4.87 64.92 -23.47
CA ILE A 3 4.43 65.67 -24.67
C ILE A 3 4.59 64.64 -25.83
N SER A 4 3.64 64.35 -26.72
CA SER A 4 3.26 65.16 -27.88
C SER A 4 2.14 64.47 -28.70
N TYR A 5 1.13 65.27 -29.07
CA TYR A 5 0.31 65.37 -30.30
C TYR A 5 0.64 64.45 -31.51
N GLY A 6 -0.31 64.00 -32.35
CA GLY A 6 -1.73 64.30 -32.52
C GLY A 6 -2.24 63.92 -33.94
N LEU A 7 -3.55 63.60 -34.03
CA LEU A 7 -4.50 63.78 -35.18
C LEU A 7 -4.24 62.99 -36.51
N LYS A 8 -5.00 61.95 -36.92
CA LYS A 8 -6.39 61.83 -37.47
C LYS A 8 -6.72 62.81 -38.64
N PRO A 9 -7.66 62.51 -39.59
CA PRO A 9 -8.13 61.27 -40.24
C PRO A 9 -8.46 61.45 -41.78
N VAL A 10 -9.14 60.44 -42.40
CA VAL A 10 -10.15 60.52 -43.52
C VAL A 10 -9.84 59.86 -44.89
N TRP A 11 -10.46 58.68 -45.07
CA TRP A 11 -11.34 58.15 -46.15
C TRP A 11 -11.11 58.38 -47.67
N THR A 12 -10.93 57.23 -48.38
CA THR A 12 -11.53 56.74 -49.68
C THR A 12 -11.41 57.59 -50.95
N ARG A 13 -11.22 57.11 -52.19
CA ARG A 13 -11.17 55.83 -52.95
C ARG A 13 -10.39 56.22 -54.25
N LEU A 14 -9.62 55.41 -54.97
CA LEU A 14 -9.99 54.30 -55.87
C LEU A 14 -8.74 54.00 -56.75
N VAL A 15 -8.74 52.84 -57.41
CA VAL A 15 -7.89 52.41 -58.56
C VAL A 15 -6.67 51.53 -58.22
N LEU A 16 -6.84 50.22 -58.44
CA LEU A 16 -5.76 49.25 -58.65
C LEU A 16 -5.03 49.54 -59.99
N PRO A 17 -3.73 49.19 -60.10
CA PRO A 17 -3.44 48.09 -61.02
C PRO A 17 -2.36 47.11 -60.50
N CYS A 18 -2.76 45.84 -60.46
CA CYS A 18 -2.11 44.55 -60.76
C CYS A 18 -0.57 44.30 -60.82
N CYS A 19 0.35 45.26 -60.68
CA CYS A 19 1.77 44.98 -61.01
C CYS A 19 2.74 44.73 -59.84
N LEU A 20 2.32 44.87 -58.58
CA LEU A 20 3.25 44.71 -57.43
C LEU A 20 3.12 43.38 -56.66
N VAL A 21 2.14 42.54 -56.98
CA VAL A 21 2.01 41.18 -56.39
C VAL A 21 2.78 40.13 -57.20
N MET A 22 3.17 40.42 -58.44
CA MET A 22 3.92 39.48 -59.29
C MET A 22 5.42 39.41 -58.95
N LEU A 23 6.00 40.45 -58.34
CA LEU A 23 7.44 40.47 -58.01
C LEU A 23 7.78 39.84 -56.65
N SER A 24 6.80 39.69 -55.75
CA SER A 24 6.96 38.89 -54.52
C SER A 24 6.68 37.40 -54.72
N ALA A 25 5.98 37.04 -55.80
CA ALA A 25 5.72 35.65 -56.18
C ALA A 25 6.89 35.00 -56.96
N LEU A 26 7.74 35.80 -57.63
CA LEU A 26 8.89 35.26 -58.38
C LEU A 26 10.14 35.00 -57.53
N LEU A 27 10.28 35.69 -56.38
CA LEU A 27 11.39 35.44 -55.44
C LEU A 27 11.13 34.28 -54.46
N LEU A 28 9.92 33.72 -54.44
CA LEU A 28 9.60 32.50 -53.67
C LEU A 28 9.52 31.24 -54.55
N ALA A 29 9.76 31.36 -55.86
CA ALA A 29 9.63 30.26 -56.83
C ALA A 29 10.96 29.51 -57.14
N GLU A 30 12.12 29.94 -56.60
CA GLU A 30 13.41 29.26 -56.85
C GLU A 30 13.94 28.41 -55.68
N LEU A 31 13.14 28.15 -54.64
CA LEU A 31 13.50 27.21 -53.56
C LEU A 31 12.45 26.12 -53.33
N SER A 32 11.77 25.66 -54.39
CA SER A 32 10.92 24.47 -54.32
C SER A 32 11.19 23.51 -55.47
N SER A 33 12.20 22.66 -55.30
CA SER A 33 12.33 21.39 -56.02
C SER A 33 12.99 20.35 -55.09
N SER A 34 12.19 19.81 -54.19
CA SER A 34 12.29 18.39 -53.81
C SER A 34 10.87 17.92 -53.49
N TYR A 35 10.27 17.27 -54.47
CA TYR A 35 8.97 16.62 -54.45
C TYR A 35 8.71 15.88 -53.13
N VAL A 36 7.71 16.35 -52.37
CA VAL A 36 6.95 15.52 -51.43
C VAL A 36 5.50 15.57 -51.91
N HIS A 37 5.01 14.44 -52.40
CA HIS A 37 3.62 14.28 -52.79
C HIS A 37 2.69 14.65 -51.62
N HIS A 38 1.92 15.72 -51.77
CA HIS A 38 0.66 15.87 -51.05
C HIS A 38 -0.33 14.84 -51.60
N ARG A 39 -0.41 13.68 -50.94
CA ARG A 39 -1.61 12.85 -50.99
C ARG A 39 -2.72 13.55 -50.20
N PRO A 40 -3.99 13.47 -50.63
CA PRO A 40 -5.09 13.78 -49.75
C PRO A 40 -4.95 12.88 -48.52
N MET A 41 -4.95 13.48 -47.33
CA MET A 41 -4.72 12.79 -46.06
C MET A 41 -5.96 11.98 -45.69
N THR A 42 -6.22 10.90 -46.41
CA THR A 42 -7.02 9.77 -45.90
C THR A 42 -6.26 9.24 -44.68
N ILE A 43 -6.83 9.36 -43.47
CA ILE A 43 -6.23 8.99 -42.17
C ILE A 43 -5.43 7.66 -42.28
N PRO A 44 -4.09 7.67 -42.39
CA PRO A 44 -3.29 6.46 -42.59
C PRO A 44 -2.76 5.84 -41.29
N GLY A 45 -3.12 6.35 -40.10
CA GLY A 45 -2.50 5.95 -38.83
C GLY A 45 -3.19 4.80 -38.06
N LEU A 46 -4.43 4.44 -38.41
CA LEU A 46 -5.25 3.49 -37.64
C LEU A 46 -4.73 2.04 -37.74
N ASP A 47 -4.37 1.67 -38.97
CA ASP A 47 -3.89 0.35 -39.36
C ASP A 47 -2.46 0.09 -38.84
N GLU A 48 -1.62 1.12 -38.79
CA GLU A 48 -0.22 1.04 -38.40
C GLU A 48 -0.03 0.80 -36.89
N ILE A 49 -0.86 1.44 -36.06
CA ILE A 49 -0.84 1.23 -34.60
C ILE A 49 -1.36 -0.16 -34.25
N THR A 50 -2.44 -0.61 -34.90
CA THR A 50 -2.98 -1.97 -34.72
C THR A 50 -1.94 -3.02 -35.11
N ARG A 51 -1.26 -2.84 -36.26
CA ARG A 51 -0.13 -3.67 -36.66
C ARG A 51 1.04 -3.60 -35.66
N THR A 52 1.31 -2.44 -35.08
CA THR A 52 2.37 -2.29 -34.05
C THR A 52 2.02 -3.03 -32.77
N ILE A 53 0.76 -2.99 -32.33
CA ILE A 53 0.28 -3.78 -31.19
C ILE A 53 0.42 -5.28 -31.50
N GLU A 54 -0.05 -5.74 -32.65
CA GLU A 54 0.06 -7.15 -33.07
C GLU A 54 1.52 -7.60 -33.15
N HIS A 55 2.39 -6.81 -33.77
CA HIS A 55 3.82 -7.11 -33.92
C HIS A 55 4.52 -7.16 -32.56
N THR A 56 4.28 -6.16 -31.69
CA THR A 56 4.87 -6.13 -30.34
C THR A 56 4.33 -7.27 -29.48
N THR A 57 3.06 -7.63 -29.61
CA THR A 57 2.45 -8.78 -28.93
C THR A 57 3.15 -10.07 -29.36
N ARG A 58 3.29 -10.33 -30.66
CA ARG A 58 4.01 -11.50 -31.20
C ARG A 58 5.46 -11.54 -30.72
N TRP A 59 6.13 -10.39 -30.68
CA TRP A 59 7.51 -10.29 -30.18
C TRP A 59 7.62 -10.69 -28.71
N GLU A 60 6.72 -10.17 -27.86
CA GLU A 60 6.70 -10.49 -26.43
C GLU A 60 6.33 -11.97 -26.16
N GLU A 61 5.37 -12.52 -26.90
CA GLU A 61 5.03 -13.95 -26.84
C GLU A 61 6.21 -14.83 -27.29
N MET A 62 6.90 -14.44 -28.37
CA MET A 62 8.08 -15.14 -28.86
C MET A 62 9.21 -15.08 -27.84
N ARG A 63 9.46 -13.91 -27.21
CA ARG A 63 10.44 -13.75 -26.14
C ARG A 63 10.12 -14.66 -24.94
N GLU A 64 8.85 -14.77 -24.57
CA GLU A 64 8.42 -15.69 -23.51
C GLU A 64 8.61 -17.16 -23.91
N LYS A 65 8.28 -17.54 -25.16
CA LYS A 65 8.50 -18.90 -25.68
C LYS A 65 9.98 -19.27 -25.72
N ILE A 66 10.84 -18.40 -26.27
CA ILE A 66 12.30 -18.57 -26.32
C ILE A 66 12.85 -18.84 -24.92
N TYR A 67 12.36 -18.11 -23.93
CA TYR A 67 12.73 -18.31 -22.55
C TYR A 67 12.24 -19.67 -22.00
N LEU A 68 10.97 -20.02 -22.21
CA LEU A 68 10.38 -21.27 -21.71
C LEU A 68 11.00 -22.52 -22.35
N THR A 69 11.40 -22.45 -23.62
CA THR A 69 12.05 -23.56 -24.34
C THR A 69 13.55 -23.66 -24.07
N GLY A 70 14.15 -22.66 -23.42
CA GLY A 70 15.59 -22.62 -23.14
C GLY A 70 16.46 -22.45 -24.38
N ILE A 71 15.89 -21.99 -25.50
CA ILE A 71 16.61 -21.70 -26.75
C ILE A 71 17.27 -20.32 -26.59
N GLY A 72 18.26 -20.23 -25.71
CA GLY A 72 18.93 -18.99 -25.32
C GLY A 72 19.72 -19.23 -24.03
N LYS A 73 20.81 -18.46 -23.81
CA LYS A 73 21.77 -18.66 -22.70
C LYS A 73 21.05 -19.12 -21.42
N ARG A 74 21.26 -20.39 -21.02
CA ARG A 74 20.76 -20.93 -19.74
C ARG A 74 21.12 -19.93 -18.65
N GLN A 75 20.13 -19.43 -17.92
CA GLN A 75 20.40 -18.61 -16.73
C GLN A 75 21.41 -19.37 -15.86
N GLN A 76 22.48 -18.68 -15.49
CA GLN A 76 23.46 -19.23 -14.58
C GLN A 76 22.73 -19.56 -13.27
N LYS A 77 22.75 -20.83 -12.85
CA LYS A 77 22.02 -21.28 -11.67
C LYS A 77 22.58 -20.54 -10.45
N MET A 78 21.81 -19.60 -9.90
CA MET A 78 22.19 -18.86 -8.70
C MET A 78 22.19 -19.80 -7.50
N SER A 79 23.09 -19.56 -6.54
CA SER A 79 23.04 -20.25 -5.25
C SER A 79 21.73 -19.88 -4.56
N ARG A 80 20.99 -20.89 -4.06
CA ARG A 80 19.66 -20.73 -3.45
C ARG A 80 19.63 -19.87 -2.19
N ARG A 81 20.78 -19.51 -1.64
CA ARG A 81 20.86 -18.63 -0.47
C ARG A 81 21.67 -17.36 -0.73
N SER A 82 22.20 -17.20 -1.95
CA SER A 82 22.88 -15.94 -2.31
C SER A 82 21.95 -14.73 -2.10
N PRO A 83 22.49 -13.59 -1.65
CA PRO A 83 21.69 -12.40 -1.34
C PRO A 83 20.77 -11.96 -2.49
N GLU A 84 21.27 -11.96 -3.73
CA GLU A 84 20.48 -11.58 -4.90
C GLU A 84 19.33 -12.55 -5.15
N TYR A 85 19.53 -13.84 -4.89
CA TYR A 85 18.48 -14.83 -5.07
C TYR A 85 17.39 -14.69 -4.00
N LEU A 86 17.76 -14.52 -2.72
CA LEU A 86 16.78 -14.29 -1.65
C LEU A 86 15.96 -13.02 -1.88
N HIS A 87 16.61 -11.95 -2.35
CA HIS A 87 15.90 -10.73 -2.73
C HIS A 87 14.93 -10.92 -3.91
N GLN A 88 15.26 -11.79 -4.87
CA GLN A 88 14.34 -12.15 -5.97
C GLN A 88 13.12 -12.94 -5.46
N GLN A 89 13.32 -13.81 -4.46
CA GLN A 89 12.24 -14.59 -3.85
C GLN A 89 11.34 -13.73 -2.97
N PHE A 90 11.92 -12.75 -2.27
CA PHE A 90 11.15 -11.72 -1.58
C PHE A 90 10.24 -10.94 -2.56
N ASN A 91 10.76 -10.55 -3.73
CA ASN A 91 10.00 -9.87 -4.78
C ASN A 91 9.42 -10.82 -5.83
N ARG A 92 9.09 -12.07 -5.42
CA ARG A 92 8.61 -13.10 -6.33
C ARG A 92 7.41 -12.60 -7.14
N LEU A 93 7.50 -12.78 -8.44
CA LEU A 93 6.38 -12.50 -9.35
C LEU A 93 5.26 -13.51 -9.14
N ASN A 94 4.02 -13.02 -9.09
CA ASN A 94 2.85 -13.85 -9.28
C ASN A 94 2.69 -14.15 -10.79
N LYS A 95 2.30 -15.38 -11.15
CA LYS A 95 2.13 -15.78 -12.56
C LYS A 95 1.15 -14.88 -13.32
N ARG A 96 0.11 -14.37 -12.64
CA ARG A 96 -0.89 -13.46 -13.21
C ARG A 96 -0.27 -12.12 -13.62
N SER A 97 0.74 -11.63 -12.89
CA SER A 97 1.43 -10.36 -13.13
C SER A 97 2.15 -10.30 -14.49
N LYS A 98 2.55 -11.45 -15.05
CA LYS A 98 3.26 -11.51 -16.34
C LYS A 98 2.46 -10.90 -17.49
N ARG A 99 1.15 -11.17 -17.51
CA ARG A 99 0.23 -10.66 -18.54
C ARG A 99 0.15 -9.14 -18.51
N PHE A 100 0.04 -8.55 -17.33
CA PHE A 100 0.05 -7.08 -17.15
C PHE A 100 1.36 -6.48 -17.61
N ALA A 101 2.49 -7.07 -17.20
CA ALA A 101 3.80 -6.60 -17.59
C ALA A 101 4.03 -6.64 -19.11
N MET A 102 3.51 -7.66 -19.79
CA MET A 102 3.52 -7.74 -21.26
C MET A 102 2.74 -6.57 -21.88
N VAL A 103 1.49 -6.35 -21.46
CA VAL A 103 0.66 -5.25 -21.98
C VAL A 103 1.30 -3.89 -21.70
N ALA A 104 1.90 -3.72 -20.53
CA ALA A 104 2.61 -2.49 -20.17
C ALA A 104 3.78 -2.20 -21.11
N ARG A 105 4.59 -3.21 -21.46
CA ARG A 105 5.71 -3.04 -22.41
C ARG A 105 5.23 -2.68 -23.81
N ILE A 106 4.08 -3.21 -24.24
CA ILE A 106 3.44 -2.78 -25.49
C ILE A 106 3.10 -1.29 -25.42
N ALA A 107 2.48 -0.85 -24.33
CA ALA A 107 2.12 0.56 -24.11
C ALA A 107 3.34 1.50 -24.02
N GLU A 108 4.41 1.07 -23.35
CA GLU A 108 5.70 1.79 -23.29
C GLU A 108 6.31 1.94 -24.70
N ASN A 109 6.29 0.87 -25.51
CA ASN A 109 6.84 0.90 -26.87
C ASN A 109 6.04 1.84 -27.80
N LEU A 110 4.70 1.83 -27.70
CA LEU A 110 3.85 2.78 -28.42
C LEU A 110 4.17 4.23 -28.03
N THR A 111 4.39 4.48 -26.73
CA THR A 111 4.78 5.81 -26.23
C THR A 111 6.09 6.28 -26.81
N ARG A 112 7.06 5.37 -26.96
CA ARG A 112 8.37 5.67 -27.55
C ARG A 112 8.31 5.95 -29.05
N ILE A 113 7.48 5.24 -29.80
CA ILE A 113 7.39 5.38 -31.27
C ILE A 113 6.62 6.64 -31.67
N TYR A 114 5.43 6.84 -31.09
CA TYR A 114 4.49 7.88 -31.54
C TYR A 114 4.50 9.13 -30.64
N GLY A 115 4.99 9.02 -29.41
CA GLY A 115 4.95 10.12 -28.43
C GLY A 115 3.54 10.47 -27.95
N LYS A 116 3.44 11.13 -26.78
CA LYS A 116 2.14 11.46 -26.14
C LYS A 116 1.18 12.24 -27.04
N ARG A 117 1.68 13.08 -27.95
CA ARG A 117 0.85 13.97 -28.80
C ARG A 117 0.20 13.26 -29.99
N GLN A 118 0.82 12.22 -30.56
CA GLN A 118 0.22 11.47 -31.67
C GLN A 118 -0.71 10.35 -31.18
N ILE A 119 -0.54 9.91 -29.93
CA ILE A 119 -1.38 8.88 -29.28
C ILE A 119 -2.80 9.39 -29.00
N GLY A 120 -3.01 10.71 -28.86
CA GLY A 120 -4.36 11.29 -28.73
C GLY A 120 -5.26 11.11 -29.97
N LEU A 121 -4.68 10.70 -31.10
CA LEU A 121 -5.36 10.41 -32.37
C LEU A 121 -5.66 8.91 -32.57
N VAL A 122 -5.47 8.09 -31.52
CA VAL A 122 -5.62 6.63 -31.57
C VAL A 122 -7.05 6.20 -31.87
N SER A 123 -7.16 5.12 -32.65
CA SER A 123 -8.40 4.39 -32.93
C SER A 123 -9.23 4.13 -31.68
N PRO A 124 -10.56 4.35 -31.70
CA PRO A 124 -11.45 3.95 -30.61
C PRO A 124 -11.31 2.48 -30.21
N ASN A 125 -10.80 1.60 -31.10
CA ASN A 125 -10.78 0.15 -30.92
C ASN A 125 -9.49 -0.41 -30.29
N ALA A 126 -8.34 0.28 -30.43
CA ALA A 126 -7.04 -0.26 -29.98
C ALA A 126 -6.87 -0.26 -28.45
N LEU A 127 -7.40 0.76 -27.77
CA LEU A 127 -7.35 0.89 -26.31
C LEU A 127 -8.25 -0.13 -25.58
N PRO A 128 -9.51 -0.37 -26.02
CA PRO A 128 -10.34 -1.45 -25.50
C PRO A 128 -9.67 -2.82 -25.54
N ASP A 129 -8.91 -3.14 -26.60
CA ASP A 129 -8.26 -4.44 -26.71
C ASP A 129 -7.05 -4.57 -25.79
N LEU A 130 -6.23 -3.53 -25.62
CA LEU A 130 -5.19 -3.50 -24.58
C LEU A 130 -5.79 -3.67 -23.18
N CYS A 131 -6.93 -3.05 -22.90
CA CYS A 131 -7.64 -3.22 -21.63
C CYS A 131 -8.26 -4.61 -21.45
N ARG A 132 -8.76 -5.23 -22.51
CA ARG A 132 -9.21 -6.62 -22.49
C ARG A 132 -8.03 -7.57 -22.25
N MET A 133 -6.87 -7.28 -22.86
CA MET A 133 -5.62 -8.01 -22.62
C MET A 133 -5.12 -7.83 -21.19
N ALA A 134 -5.27 -6.66 -20.58
CA ALA A 134 -4.93 -6.44 -19.17
C ALA A 134 -5.99 -6.98 -18.20
N GLY A 135 -7.23 -7.19 -18.63
CA GLY A 135 -8.34 -7.54 -17.72
C GLY A 135 -8.87 -6.34 -16.93
N PHE A 136 -8.78 -5.14 -17.52
CA PHE A 136 -9.36 -3.89 -17.01
C PHE A 136 -10.70 -3.54 -17.68
N ASN A 137 -11.24 -4.43 -18.51
CA ASN A 137 -12.58 -4.30 -19.10
C ASN A 137 -13.74 -4.57 -18.13
N PHE A 138 -13.45 -4.85 -16.85
CA PHE A 138 -14.45 -5.08 -15.81
C PHE A 138 -15.36 -3.86 -15.66
N SER A 139 -16.65 -4.11 -15.51
CA SER A 139 -17.70 -3.09 -15.41
C SER A 139 -18.63 -3.36 -14.22
N PHE A 140 -19.56 -2.43 -13.95
CA PHE A 140 -20.58 -2.63 -12.93
C PHE A 140 -21.42 -3.89 -13.15
N LYS A 141 -21.61 -4.34 -14.40
CA LYS A 141 -22.37 -5.56 -14.72
C LYS A 141 -21.69 -6.84 -14.26
N ASP A 142 -20.38 -6.77 -14.01
CA ASP A 142 -19.59 -7.90 -13.55
C ASP A 142 -19.51 -7.96 -12.00
N CYS A 143 -20.08 -6.96 -11.32
CA CYS A 143 -20.17 -6.94 -9.87
C CYS A 143 -21.26 -7.90 -9.37
N PRO A 144 -21.03 -8.58 -8.23
CA PRO A 144 -22.02 -9.50 -7.66
C PRO A 144 -23.28 -8.74 -7.24
N GLU A 145 -24.44 -9.42 -7.33
CA GLU A 145 -25.74 -8.86 -6.95
C GLU A 145 -25.76 -8.46 -5.47
N SER A 146 -25.31 -9.35 -4.57
CA SER A 146 -25.07 -8.97 -3.19
C SER A 146 -23.71 -8.31 -3.05
N THR A 147 -23.69 -7.15 -2.40
CA THR A 147 -22.49 -6.36 -2.20
C THR A 147 -22.01 -6.35 -0.75
N ARG A 148 -22.53 -7.29 0.06
CA ARG A 148 -22.20 -7.49 1.48
C ARG A 148 -20.76 -7.92 1.71
N ILE A 149 -20.22 -8.76 0.83
CA ILE A 149 -18.89 -9.35 0.96
C ILE A 149 -17.95 -8.69 -0.04
N ARG A 150 -16.76 -8.34 0.43
CA ARG A 150 -15.70 -7.81 -0.42
C ARG A 150 -15.12 -8.94 -1.27
N ARG A 151 -15.03 -8.71 -2.58
CA ARG A 151 -14.27 -9.59 -3.49
C ARG A 151 -12.80 -9.67 -3.07
N TYR A 152 -12.22 -10.87 -3.15
CA TYR A 152 -10.82 -11.11 -2.76
C TYR A 152 -9.80 -10.35 -3.60
N ASP A 153 -10.14 -9.98 -4.83
CA ASP A 153 -9.29 -9.15 -5.69
C ASP A 153 -9.50 -7.64 -5.48
N GLY A 154 -10.38 -7.22 -4.57
CA GLY A 154 -10.68 -5.82 -4.28
C GLY A 154 -11.56 -5.11 -5.32
N ALA A 155 -11.88 -5.74 -6.45
CA ALA A 155 -12.77 -5.16 -7.45
C ALA A 155 -14.20 -4.95 -6.89
N CYS A 156 -14.97 -4.06 -7.51
CA CYS A 156 -16.33 -3.69 -7.08
C CYS A 156 -16.44 -3.06 -5.69
N ASN A 157 -15.32 -2.62 -5.09
CA ASN A 157 -15.40 -1.70 -3.96
C ASN A 157 -16.09 -0.41 -4.39
N ASN A 158 -15.52 0.24 -5.39
CA ASN A 158 -16.12 1.36 -6.09
C ASN A 158 -17.05 0.84 -7.19
N LEU A 159 -18.35 1.14 -7.11
CA LEU A 159 -19.34 0.64 -8.08
C LEU A 159 -19.37 1.44 -9.40
N VAL A 160 -18.65 2.58 -9.46
CA VAL A 160 -18.54 3.41 -10.67
C VAL A 160 -17.22 3.15 -11.39
N GLN A 161 -16.12 3.08 -10.64
CA GLN A 161 -14.77 2.81 -11.14
C GLN A 161 -14.31 1.45 -10.63
N VAL A 162 -14.89 0.37 -11.16
CA VAL A 162 -14.82 -0.98 -10.55
C VAL A 162 -13.43 -1.58 -10.38
N ASN A 163 -12.43 -1.04 -11.08
CA ASN A 163 -11.04 -1.51 -11.01
C ASN A 163 -10.15 -0.71 -10.04
N VAL A 164 -10.61 0.37 -9.41
CA VAL A 164 -9.76 1.14 -8.49
C VAL A 164 -9.51 0.37 -7.19
N GLY A 165 -8.26 0.34 -6.74
CA GLY A 165 -7.82 -0.38 -5.54
C GLY A 165 -7.74 -1.90 -5.65
N LYS A 166 -8.04 -2.50 -6.82
CA LYS A 166 -7.96 -3.96 -7.00
C LYS A 166 -6.51 -4.46 -7.07
N ALA A 167 -6.32 -5.74 -6.77
CA ALA A 167 -5.06 -6.44 -7.00
C ALA A 167 -4.72 -6.56 -8.48
N PHE A 168 -3.43 -6.62 -8.79
CA PHE A 168 -2.90 -6.64 -10.16
C PHE A 168 -3.32 -5.40 -10.97
N ALA A 169 -3.11 -4.23 -10.38
CA ALA A 169 -3.39 -2.93 -10.99
C ALA A 169 -2.21 -1.97 -10.77
N PRO A 170 -2.06 -0.90 -11.58
CA PRO A 170 -0.99 0.08 -11.35
C PRO A 170 -1.19 0.82 -10.01
N PHE A 171 -0.09 1.21 -9.37
CA PHE A 171 -0.15 2.19 -8.28
C PHE A 171 -0.70 3.54 -8.76
N GLN A 172 -1.37 4.28 -7.88
CA GLN A 172 -1.80 5.64 -8.17
C GLN A 172 -0.59 6.61 -8.21
N ARG A 173 -0.65 7.63 -9.06
CA ARG A 173 0.30 8.74 -9.09
C ARG A 173 -0.37 10.00 -8.55
N PHE A 174 0.07 10.48 -7.38
CA PHE A 174 -0.35 11.82 -6.89
C PHE A 174 0.37 12.95 -7.64
N ILE A 175 1.59 12.69 -8.08
CA ILE A 175 2.40 13.57 -8.93
C ILE A 175 2.83 12.74 -10.15
N PRO A 176 2.82 13.29 -11.37
CA PRO A 176 3.35 12.62 -12.55
C PRO A 176 4.79 12.10 -12.31
N PRO A 177 5.17 10.96 -12.91
CA PRO A 177 6.52 10.43 -12.75
C PRO A 177 7.58 11.36 -13.36
N ASP A 178 8.74 11.39 -12.74
CA ASP A 178 9.92 12.14 -13.17
C ASP A 178 10.97 11.18 -13.74
N PHE A 179 10.95 11.04 -15.06
CA PHE A 179 11.93 10.26 -15.84
C PHE A 179 12.64 11.18 -16.81
N ALA A 180 13.95 11.00 -17.01
CA ALA A 180 14.75 11.87 -17.87
C ALA A 180 14.31 11.84 -19.34
N ASP A 181 13.87 10.68 -19.82
CA ASP A 181 13.32 10.47 -21.18
C ASP A 181 11.79 10.66 -21.22
N GLY A 182 11.16 11.00 -20.09
CA GLY A 182 9.72 11.07 -19.93
C GLY A 182 8.99 9.71 -20.00
N ILE A 183 9.72 8.59 -20.01
CA ILE A 183 9.16 7.24 -20.14
C ILE A 183 9.62 6.32 -19.00
N GLN A 184 10.92 6.12 -18.80
CA GLN A 184 11.44 5.13 -17.86
C GLN A 184 12.88 5.31 -17.37
N SER A 185 13.66 6.24 -17.95
CA SER A 185 15.06 6.48 -17.58
C SER A 185 15.19 7.27 -16.29
N VAL A 186 16.19 6.93 -15.46
CA VAL A 186 16.48 7.62 -14.20
C VAL A 186 16.61 9.13 -14.43
N ARG A 187 15.96 9.93 -13.58
CA ARG A 187 16.04 11.40 -13.65
C ARG A 187 17.49 11.89 -13.54
N GLN A 188 17.78 13.02 -14.16
CA GLN A 188 19.10 13.66 -14.11
C GLN A 188 19.16 14.71 -13.00
N SER A 189 20.38 15.10 -12.62
CA SER A 189 20.58 16.24 -11.73
C SER A 189 20.07 17.53 -12.38
N VAL A 190 19.47 18.42 -11.60
CA VAL A 190 19.05 19.75 -12.08
C VAL A 190 20.24 20.62 -12.52
N ARG A 191 21.46 20.27 -12.12
CA ARG A 191 22.72 20.90 -12.58
C ARG A 191 23.33 20.20 -13.80
N GLY A 192 22.62 19.26 -14.40
CA GLY A 192 23.08 18.43 -15.51
C GLY A 192 23.90 17.23 -15.05
N GLY A 193 23.84 16.18 -15.87
CA GLY A 193 24.53 14.90 -15.61
C GLY A 193 23.79 13.96 -14.66
N PRO A 194 24.42 12.84 -14.27
CA PRO A 194 23.80 11.83 -13.43
C PRO A 194 23.65 12.29 -11.97
N LEU A 195 22.68 11.70 -11.28
CA LEU A 195 22.60 11.74 -9.81
C LEU A 195 23.74 10.90 -9.18
N PRO A 196 24.10 11.15 -7.90
CA PRO A 196 25.01 10.26 -7.18
C PRO A 196 24.47 8.82 -7.18
N THR A 197 25.36 7.82 -7.20
CA THR A 197 24.91 6.41 -7.18
C THR A 197 24.12 6.12 -5.90
N ALA A 198 23.20 5.16 -5.97
CA ALA A 198 22.40 4.81 -4.80
C ALA A 198 23.25 4.26 -3.65
N ARG A 199 24.39 3.61 -3.96
CA ARG A 199 25.34 3.17 -2.94
C ARG A 199 26.07 4.35 -2.29
N THR A 200 26.54 5.34 -3.05
CA THR A 200 27.11 6.57 -2.47
C THR A 200 26.12 7.26 -1.53
N VAL A 201 24.84 7.32 -1.92
CA VAL A 201 23.78 7.89 -1.07
C VAL A 201 23.66 7.10 0.23
N SER A 202 23.62 5.77 0.16
CA SER A 202 23.55 4.90 1.34
C SER A 202 24.76 5.09 2.26
N ALA A 203 25.97 4.95 1.73
CA ALA A 203 27.22 5.04 2.47
C ALA A 203 27.44 6.41 3.15
N ASN A 204 26.99 7.50 2.52
CA ASN A 204 27.18 8.84 3.08
C ASN A 204 26.06 9.26 4.03
N ILE A 205 24.81 8.82 3.80
CA ILE A 205 23.63 9.36 4.49
C ILE A 205 23.02 8.36 5.49
N LEU A 206 23.09 7.04 5.26
CA LEU A 206 22.30 6.07 6.04
C LEU A 206 23.04 5.45 7.25
N HIS A 207 24.10 6.11 7.71
CA HIS A 207 24.93 5.68 8.85
C HIS A 207 25.02 6.77 9.92
N PHE A 208 23.88 7.18 10.48
CA PHE A 208 23.82 8.08 11.64
C PHE A 208 24.21 7.35 12.93
N GLU A 209 24.14 8.04 14.06
CA GLU A 209 24.28 7.37 15.35
C GLU A 209 23.02 6.56 15.65
N HIS A 210 23.16 5.38 16.25
CA HIS A 210 22.01 4.54 16.55
C HIS A 210 21.26 5.11 17.76
N VAL A 211 20.08 5.69 17.52
CA VAL A 211 19.22 6.28 18.56
C VAL A 211 17.91 5.52 18.66
N PHE A 212 17.47 5.30 19.90
CA PHE A 212 16.17 4.69 20.19
C PHE A 212 15.12 5.75 20.51
N GLU A 213 13.90 5.51 20.07
CA GLU A 213 12.74 6.32 20.39
C GLU A 213 12.23 5.95 21.80
N PRO A 214 12.21 6.88 22.76
CA PRO A 214 11.84 6.58 24.13
C PRO A 214 10.34 6.25 24.27
N SER A 215 10.01 5.31 25.16
CA SER A 215 8.63 4.94 25.51
C SER A 215 7.84 4.19 24.43
N TYR A 216 8.49 3.70 23.36
CA TYR A 216 7.87 2.93 22.29
C TYR A 216 8.52 1.56 22.13
N THR A 217 7.73 0.59 21.70
CA THR A 217 8.17 -0.81 21.58
C THR A 217 8.39 -1.22 20.13
N ALA A 218 9.29 -2.17 19.91
CA ALA A 218 9.67 -2.69 18.60
C ALA A 218 8.50 -3.32 17.82
N ILE A 219 7.39 -3.68 18.48
CA ILE A 219 6.18 -4.16 17.80
C ILE A 219 5.66 -3.15 16.75
N ILE A 220 5.96 -1.86 16.87
CA ILE A 220 5.62 -0.84 15.86
C ILE A 220 6.23 -1.18 14.50
N SER A 221 7.51 -1.55 14.47
CA SER A 221 8.23 -1.89 13.24
C SER A 221 7.63 -3.14 12.58
N HIS A 222 7.41 -4.20 13.37
CA HIS A 222 6.81 -5.44 12.90
C HIS A 222 5.36 -5.28 12.43
N PHE A 223 4.56 -4.51 13.18
CA PHE A 223 3.17 -4.21 12.82
C PHE A 223 3.12 -3.37 11.54
N GLY A 224 4.00 -2.39 11.40
CA GLY A 224 4.14 -1.59 10.19
C GLY A 224 4.47 -2.44 8.96
N GLN A 225 5.37 -3.42 9.09
CA GLN A 225 5.68 -4.37 8.01
C GLN A 225 4.47 -5.26 7.67
N PHE A 226 3.80 -5.82 8.68
CA PHE A 226 2.59 -6.62 8.48
C PHE A 226 1.45 -5.82 7.81
N LEU A 227 1.39 -4.52 8.08
CA LEU A 227 0.48 -3.56 7.46
C LEU A 227 0.87 -3.19 6.03
N ASP A 228 2.15 -2.97 5.75
CA ASP A 228 2.63 -2.74 4.38
C ASP A 228 2.26 -3.91 3.47
N HIS A 229 2.40 -5.13 3.97
CA HIS A 229 2.14 -6.35 3.19
C HIS A 229 0.65 -6.58 2.87
N ASP A 230 -0.28 -5.92 3.57
CA ASP A 230 -1.71 -5.87 3.20
C ASP A 230 -1.98 -4.90 2.04
N LEU A 231 -1.10 -3.91 1.85
CA LEU A 231 -1.34 -2.77 0.98
C LEU A 231 -0.53 -2.82 -0.32
N SER A 232 0.68 -3.38 -0.27
CA SER A 232 1.60 -3.29 -1.40
C SER A 232 2.49 -4.51 -1.60
N SER A 233 2.67 -4.88 -2.88
CA SER A 233 3.60 -5.92 -3.32
C SER A 233 4.00 -5.66 -4.77
N SER A 234 5.27 -5.34 -5.01
CA SER A 234 5.81 -5.17 -6.37
C SER A 234 6.59 -6.40 -6.79
N GLY A 235 6.09 -7.11 -7.80
CA GLY A 235 6.81 -8.25 -8.38
C GLY A 235 7.99 -7.79 -9.23
N SER A 236 9.00 -8.65 -9.37
CA SER A 236 10.15 -8.41 -10.25
C SER A 236 10.45 -9.63 -11.12
N ASP A 237 11.05 -9.40 -12.29
CA ASP A 237 11.42 -10.45 -13.24
C ASP A 237 12.93 -10.45 -13.48
N SER A 238 13.63 -11.39 -12.84
CA SER A 238 15.09 -11.46 -12.84
C SER A 238 15.69 -12.16 -14.05
N ARG A 239 14.86 -12.58 -15.01
CA ARG A 239 15.26 -13.44 -16.14
C ARG A 239 16.47 -12.92 -16.93
N GLU A 240 16.62 -11.61 -17.02
CA GLU A 240 17.64 -10.94 -17.83
C GLU A 240 18.55 -9.99 -17.01
N CYS A 241 18.62 -10.17 -15.69
CA CYS A 241 19.52 -9.38 -14.83
C CYS A 241 20.62 -10.29 -14.29
N ASN A 242 21.81 -10.22 -14.89
CA ASN A 242 22.96 -11.02 -14.50
C ASN A 242 23.72 -10.32 -13.36
N LYS A 243 23.93 -11.03 -12.25
CA LYS A 243 24.66 -10.51 -11.09
C LYS A 243 26.13 -10.17 -11.33
N ASN A 244 26.72 -10.65 -12.43
CA ASN A 244 28.12 -10.42 -12.79
C ASN A 244 28.29 -9.39 -13.91
N ASP A 245 27.21 -8.82 -14.43
CA ASP A 245 27.25 -7.88 -15.54
C ASP A 245 26.57 -6.56 -15.12
N CYS A 246 27.35 -5.47 -15.02
CA CYS A 246 26.84 -4.15 -14.64
C CYS A 246 26.14 -3.43 -15.80
N ARG A 247 25.52 -4.19 -16.71
CA ARG A 247 24.79 -3.66 -17.87
C ARG A 247 23.34 -3.40 -17.52
N GLU A 248 22.87 -2.23 -17.91
CA GLU A 248 21.46 -1.91 -17.89
C GLU A 248 20.70 -2.67 -18.99
N SER A 249 19.46 -3.03 -18.69
CA SER A 249 18.54 -3.65 -19.63
C SER A 249 17.09 -3.25 -19.30
N ALA A 250 16.12 -3.75 -20.07
CA ALA A 250 14.70 -3.54 -19.77
C ALA A 250 14.28 -4.08 -18.37
N PHE A 251 15.06 -5.02 -17.79
CA PHE A 251 14.77 -5.65 -16.50
C PHE A 251 15.82 -5.36 -15.43
N CYS A 252 17.01 -4.90 -15.80
CA CYS A 252 18.14 -4.73 -14.90
C CYS A 252 18.56 -3.26 -14.84
N MET A 253 18.72 -2.73 -13.63
CA MET A 253 19.19 -1.36 -13.39
C MET A 253 20.20 -1.38 -12.24
N PRO A 254 21.41 -1.93 -12.47
CA PRO A 254 22.40 -2.20 -11.42
C PRO A 254 22.72 -0.96 -10.58
N ILE A 255 22.99 -1.19 -9.29
CA ILE A 255 23.46 -0.13 -8.40
C ILE A 255 24.98 -0.05 -8.57
N MET A 256 25.45 0.98 -9.25
CA MET A 256 26.87 1.19 -9.49
C MET A 256 27.60 1.54 -8.19
N ILE A 257 28.84 1.04 -8.07
CA ILE A 257 29.77 1.35 -7.00
C ILE A 257 30.94 2.09 -7.66
N ASP A 258 30.91 3.41 -7.56
CA ASP A 258 31.79 4.35 -8.28
C ASP A 258 32.96 4.86 -7.43
N GLN A 259 33.05 4.44 -6.17
CA GLN A 259 34.11 4.77 -5.23
C GLN A 259 34.61 3.51 -4.51
N PRO A 260 35.84 3.48 -3.97
CA PRO A 260 36.29 2.38 -3.12
C PRO A 260 35.31 2.15 -1.97
N ASP A 261 34.82 0.91 -1.84
CA ASP A 261 33.81 0.53 -0.87
C ASP A 261 34.35 -0.54 0.07
N GLN A 262 34.09 -0.38 1.37
CA GLN A 262 34.57 -1.31 2.39
C GLN A 262 33.82 -2.65 2.38
N ASP A 263 32.55 -2.63 1.96
CA ASP A 263 31.66 -3.80 2.04
C ASP A 263 31.51 -4.51 0.69
N PHE A 264 31.77 -3.82 -0.43
CA PHE A 264 31.51 -4.32 -1.78
C PHE A 264 32.71 -4.19 -2.72
N GLU A 265 33.31 -5.33 -3.08
CA GLU A 265 34.46 -5.36 -4.01
C GLU A 265 34.06 -5.25 -5.49
N LYS A 266 32.80 -5.59 -5.83
CA LYS A 266 32.30 -5.58 -7.20
C LYS A 266 31.99 -4.15 -7.66
N PRO A 267 32.10 -3.85 -8.97
CA PRO A 267 31.77 -2.52 -9.50
C PRO A 267 30.26 -2.19 -9.47
N CYS A 268 29.39 -3.15 -9.14
CA CYS A 268 27.97 -2.91 -8.93
C CYS A 268 27.31 -4.01 -8.09
N MET A 269 26.14 -3.68 -7.52
CA MET A 269 25.16 -4.65 -7.01
C MET A 269 24.04 -4.88 -8.04
N SER A 270 23.59 -6.12 -8.16
CA SER A 270 22.46 -6.45 -9.03
C SER A 270 21.16 -5.84 -8.52
N PHE A 271 20.39 -5.22 -9.40
CA PHE A 271 19.08 -4.66 -9.07
C PHE A 271 18.10 -4.91 -10.21
N VAL A 272 17.03 -5.64 -9.89
CA VAL A 272 15.97 -5.99 -10.84
C VAL A 272 14.85 -4.96 -10.76
N ARG A 273 14.45 -4.40 -11.91
CA ARG A 273 13.35 -3.43 -12.02
C ARG A 273 12.01 -4.06 -11.63
N SER A 274 11.13 -3.24 -11.07
CA SER A 274 9.76 -3.65 -10.76
C SER A 274 9.00 -3.94 -12.04
N LEU A 275 8.07 -4.89 -11.98
CA LEU A 275 7.20 -5.22 -13.10
C LEU A 275 6.36 -3.99 -13.52
N PRO A 276 6.34 -3.68 -14.82
CA PRO A 276 5.52 -2.60 -15.31
C PRO A 276 4.04 -3.00 -15.33
N SER A 277 3.15 -2.02 -15.33
CA SER A 277 1.70 -2.16 -15.49
C SER A 277 1.23 -1.13 -16.52
N PRO A 278 0.24 -1.44 -17.38
CA PRO A 278 -0.41 -0.40 -18.15
C PRO A 278 -1.17 0.54 -17.20
N ALA A 279 -1.51 1.75 -17.69
CA ALA A 279 -2.44 2.62 -16.98
C ALA A 279 -3.81 1.92 -16.81
N ILE A 280 -4.62 2.36 -15.84
CA ILE A 280 -5.91 1.72 -15.54
C ILE A 280 -6.90 1.83 -16.71
N ASP A 281 -6.75 2.85 -17.54
CA ASP A 281 -7.46 3.10 -18.80
C ASP A 281 -6.68 2.61 -20.03
N CYS A 282 -5.55 1.95 -19.81
CA CYS A 282 -4.65 1.36 -20.81
C CYS A 282 -4.07 2.36 -21.81
N GLN A 283 -4.14 3.66 -21.50
CA GLN A 283 -3.50 4.69 -22.31
C GLN A 283 -1.97 4.50 -22.31
N PRO A 284 -1.31 4.57 -23.48
CA PRO A 284 0.15 4.65 -23.54
C PRO A 284 0.66 5.86 -22.76
N GLY A 285 1.77 5.67 -22.04
CA GLY A 285 2.38 6.73 -21.24
C GLY A 285 3.68 6.29 -20.58
N PRO A 286 4.18 7.09 -19.61
CA PRO A 286 5.36 6.71 -18.83
C PRO A 286 5.10 5.43 -18.04
N ARG A 287 6.17 4.68 -17.76
CA ARG A 287 6.15 3.43 -17.01
C ARG A 287 5.40 3.58 -15.68
N GLN A 288 4.42 2.71 -15.48
CA GLN A 288 3.75 2.50 -14.18
C GLN A 288 4.18 1.15 -13.61
N GLN A 289 4.16 1.01 -12.28
CA GLN A 289 4.50 -0.23 -11.60
C GLN A 289 3.24 -0.91 -11.08
N LEU A 290 3.28 -2.24 -11.10
CA LEU A 290 2.16 -3.12 -10.71
C LEU A 290 2.14 -3.32 -9.19
N ASN A 291 0.96 -3.19 -8.59
CA ASN A 291 0.67 -3.75 -7.27
C ASN A 291 0.03 -5.14 -7.42
N GLN A 292 0.63 -6.17 -6.83
CA GLN A 292 0.14 -7.55 -6.91
C GLN A 292 -0.97 -7.86 -5.89
N VAL A 293 -1.13 -7.01 -4.86
CA VAL A 293 -2.13 -7.17 -3.80
C VAL A 293 -3.19 -6.08 -3.85
N THR A 294 -4.28 -6.25 -3.11
CA THR A 294 -5.34 -5.24 -2.99
C THR A 294 -4.80 -3.97 -2.33
N SER A 295 -5.42 -2.82 -2.57
CA SER A 295 -5.03 -1.55 -1.93
C SER A 295 -5.69 -1.35 -0.56
N PHE A 296 -6.63 -2.20 -0.17
CA PHE A 296 -7.47 -1.97 0.99
C PHE A 296 -6.88 -2.63 2.24
N LEU A 297 -7.27 -2.14 3.41
CA LEU A 297 -7.04 -2.87 4.65
C LEU A 297 -8.09 -3.97 4.76
N ASP A 298 -7.86 -5.08 4.06
CA ASP A 298 -8.81 -6.18 3.94
C ASP A 298 -8.26 -7.55 4.33
N GLY A 299 -7.09 -7.54 4.98
CA GLY A 299 -6.47 -8.74 5.51
C GLY A 299 -5.88 -9.61 4.39
N SER A 300 -5.55 -9.04 3.23
CA SER A 300 -5.03 -9.79 2.08
C SER A 300 -3.73 -10.54 2.41
N GLN A 301 -2.93 -10.04 3.36
CA GLN A 301 -1.75 -10.73 3.90
C GLN A 301 -2.10 -11.99 4.72
N ILE A 302 -3.35 -12.12 5.17
CA ILE A 302 -3.89 -13.30 5.85
C ILE A 302 -4.61 -14.20 4.86
N TYR A 303 -5.44 -13.63 3.97
CA TYR A 303 -6.43 -14.35 3.16
C TYR A 303 -6.06 -14.50 1.67
N GLY A 304 -4.99 -13.87 1.19
CA GLY A 304 -4.64 -13.78 -0.23
C GLY A 304 -5.39 -12.68 -0.97
N SER A 305 -4.97 -12.41 -2.20
CA SER A 305 -5.52 -11.35 -3.07
C SER A 305 -6.36 -11.92 -4.22
N SER A 306 -6.80 -13.17 -4.09
CA SER A 306 -7.67 -13.84 -5.04
C SER A 306 -8.49 -14.95 -4.37
N GLN A 307 -9.62 -15.29 -4.97
CA GLN A 307 -10.49 -16.38 -4.50
C GLN A 307 -9.72 -17.71 -4.40
N ALA A 308 -8.88 -18.01 -5.40
CA ALA A 308 -8.12 -19.25 -5.44
C ALA A 308 -7.08 -19.35 -4.31
N GLU A 309 -6.40 -18.25 -3.98
CA GLU A 309 -5.48 -18.19 -2.84
C GLU A 309 -6.23 -18.36 -1.52
N ALA A 310 -7.36 -17.67 -1.35
CA ALA A 310 -8.20 -17.80 -0.16
C ALA A 310 -8.70 -19.24 0.03
N ASP A 311 -9.24 -19.87 -1.02
CA ASP A 311 -9.73 -21.25 -0.97
C ASP A 311 -8.60 -22.25 -0.69
N PHE A 312 -7.39 -22.02 -1.20
CA PHE A 312 -6.23 -22.85 -0.89
C PHE A 312 -5.79 -22.78 0.57
N LEU A 313 -5.98 -21.63 1.22
CA LEU A 313 -5.66 -21.39 2.63
C LEU A 313 -6.74 -21.91 3.59
N ARG A 314 -7.93 -22.27 3.10
CA ARG A 314 -9.08 -22.71 3.92
C ARG A 314 -9.05 -24.20 4.25
N ASP A 315 -9.44 -24.53 5.47
CA ASP A 315 -9.69 -25.91 5.90
C ASP A 315 -11.11 -26.32 5.52
N LYS A 316 -11.28 -26.68 4.26
CA LYS A 316 -12.55 -27.15 3.70
C LYS A 316 -12.96 -28.54 4.20
N LEU A 317 -12.03 -29.32 4.79
CA LEU A 317 -12.30 -30.69 5.19
C LEU A 317 -13.17 -30.75 6.45
N ARG A 318 -12.99 -29.80 7.38
CA ARG A 318 -13.73 -29.77 8.64
C ARG A 318 -15.06 -29.04 8.54
N GLY A 319 -15.26 -28.22 7.51
CA GLY A 319 -16.50 -27.46 7.29
C GLY A 319 -16.82 -26.46 8.40
N ARG A 320 -15.80 -25.87 9.04
CA ARG A 320 -15.96 -24.97 10.20
C ARG A 320 -15.60 -23.51 9.90
N GLY A 321 -15.42 -23.17 8.62
CA GLY A 321 -15.01 -21.84 8.18
C GLY A 321 -13.64 -21.42 8.70
N GLN A 322 -12.72 -22.36 8.88
CA GLN A 322 -11.38 -22.13 9.44
C GLN A 322 -10.32 -22.04 8.33
N LEU A 323 -9.20 -21.39 8.63
CA LEU A 323 -7.95 -21.48 7.89
C LEU A 323 -7.21 -22.78 8.23
N ARG A 324 -6.48 -23.32 7.25
CA ARG A 324 -5.56 -24.45 7.43
C ARG A 324 -4.48 -24.08 8.43
N THR A 325 -4.07 -25.05 9.22
CA THR A 325 -3.04 -24.85 10.24
C THR A 325 -2.12 -26.05 10.35
N LEU A 326 -0.89 -25.82 10.78
CA LEU A 326 -0.02 -26.86 11.30
C LEU A 326 -0.26 -27.00 12.81
N ARG A 327 -0.41 -28.21 13.33
CA ARG A 327 -0.29 -28.41 14.78
C ARG A 327 1.19 -28.30 15.13
N ASP A 328 1.52 -27.51 16.15
CA ASP A 328 2.90 -27.34 16.59
C ASP A 328 3.54 -28.73 16.84
N PRO A 329 4.54 -29.14 16.04
CA PRO A 329 5.11 -30.49 16.10
C PRO A 329 6.06 -30.66 17.30
N VAL A 330 6.35 -29.59 18.04
CA VAL A 330 7.35 -29.57 19.12
C VAL A 330 6.80 -29.05 20.45
N SER A 331 5.72 -28.27 20.44
CA SER A 331 5.14 -27.72 21.67
C SER A 331 4.06 -28.62 22.27
N PRO A 332 4.07 -28.87 23.60
CA PRO A 332 3.00 -29.60 24.28
C PRO A 332 1.68 -28.82 24.31
N THR A 333 1.70 -27.51 24.04
CA THR A 333 0.51 -26.65 24.03
C THR A 333 -0.44 -26.95 22.86
N ASN A 334 0.02 -27.67 21.83
CA ASN A 334 -0.77 -28.06 20.64
C ASN A 334 -1.45 -26.88 19.92
N ARG A 335 -0.97 -25.64 20.13
CA ARG A 335 -1.58 -24.47 19.51
C ARG A 335 -1.23 -24.40 18.02
N PRO A 336 -2.15 -23.92 17.15
CA PRO A 336 -1.91 -23.92 15.72
C PRO A 336 -0.79 -22.96 15.30
N LEU A 337 0.04 -23.36 14.34
CA LEU A 337 0.98 -22.52 13.60
C LEU A 337 0.47 -22.34 12.16
N LEU A 338 1.11 -21.46 11.41
CA LEU A 338 0.90 -21.36 9.97
C LEU A 338 1.10 -22.75 9.30
N PRO A 339 0.30 -23.11 8.29
CA PRO A 339 0.54 -24.32 7.50
C PRO A 339 1.91 -24.23 6.81
N LEU A 340 2.54 -25.36 6.50
CA LEU A 340 3.88 -25.37 5.86
C LEU A 340 3.80 -24.86 4.41
N ASP A 341 4.70 -23.96 4.04
CA ASP A 341 4.90 -23.56 2.64
C ASP A 341 5.88 -24.52 1.95
N GLN A 342 5.32 -25.55 1.31
CA GLN A 342 6.08 -26.54 0.56
C GLN A 342 6.78 -25.96 -0.68
N GLU A 343 6.37 -24.78 -1.15
CA GLU A 343 6.96 -24.10 -2.30
C GLU A 343 8.06 -23.10 -1.91
N HIS A 344 8.24 -22.81 -0.62
CA HIS A 344 9.26 -21.90 -0.11
C HIS A 344 10.65 -22.57 -0.06
N LYS A 345 11.29 -22.68 -1.22
CA LYS A 345 12.55 -23.43 -1.42
C LYS A 345 13.76 -22.90 -0.64
N ASP A 346 13.66 -21.72 -0.05
CA ASP A 346 14.80 -20.94 0.45
C ASP A 346 14.75 -20.74 1.97
N CYS A 347 13.77 -21.41 2.58
CA CYS A 347 13.58 -21.48 4.01
C CYS A 347 14.71 -22.32 4.64
N ILE A 348 15.29 -21.81 5.72
CA ILE A 348 16.13 -22.59 6.63
C ILE A 348 15.22 -23.31 7.62
N PHE A 349 15.40 -24.62 7.70
CA PHE A 349 14.71 -25.50 8.64
C PHE A 349 15.59 -26.71 8.97
N GLU A 350 15.45 -27.24 10.19
CA GLU A 350 16.16 -28.45 10.63
C GLU A 350 15.49 -29.74 10.13
N ARG A 351 14.16 -29.73 10.03
CA ARG A 351 13.34 -30.90 9.66
C ARG A 351 12.20 -30.51 8.72
N VAL A 352 11.79 -31.43 7.86
CA VAL A 352 10.77 -31.20 6.83
C VAL A 352 9.40 -30.84 7.41
N ASP A 353 9.10 -31.27 8.64
CA ASP A 353 7.90 -30.93 9.40
C ASP A 353 7.99 -29.55 10.10
N ARG A 354 9.08 -28.80 9.90
CA ARG A 354 9.40 -27.50 10.54
C ARG A 354 9.81 -26.42 9.54
N GLN A 355 9.19 -26.42 8.37
CA GLN A 355 9.44 -25.41 7.32
C GLN A 355 8.76 -24.07 7.64
N CYS A 356 9.06 -23.07 6.81
CA CYS A 356 8.46 -21.75 6.87
C CYS A 356 6.94 -21.81 6.67
N GLY A 357 6.25 -20.88 7.30
CA GLY A 357 4.79 -20.80 7.26
C GLY A 357 4.25 -20.17 5.98
N LEU A 358 3.18 -20.75 5.46
CA LEU A 358 2.36 -20.23 4.37
C LEU A 358 1.26 -19.31 4.93
N ALA A 359 1.04 -18.18 4.25
CA ALA A 359 -0.05 -17.24 4.53
C ALA A 359 -0.61 -16.65 3.23
N GLY A 360 -1.51 -15.66 3.35
CA GLY A 360 -2.04 -14.88 2.22
C GLY A 360 -0.98 -14.08 1.46
N ASP A 361 0.11 -13.71 2.14
CA ASP A 361 1.27 -13.07 1.54
C ASP A 361 2.50 -13.99 1.61
N HIS A 362 3.25 -14.10 0.51
CA HIS A 362 4.40 -15.01 0.41
C HIS A 362 5.62 -14.55 1.21
N ARG A 363 5.64 -13.31 1.70
CA ARG A 363 6.73 -12.75 2.51
C ARG A 363 6.54 -13.00 4.01
N ALA A 364 5.50 -13.74 4.42
CA ALA A 364 5.18 -14.00 5.83
C ALA A 364 6.34 -14.62 6.64
N ALA A 365 7.25 -15.33 5.97
CA ALA A 365 8.41 -15.97 6.56
C ALA A 365 9.70 -15.13 6.51
N GLU A 366 9.64 -13.87 6.07
CA GLU A 366 10.83 -13.05 5.88
C GLU A 366 11.62 -12.90 7.19
N GLN A 367 10.97 -12.67 8.32
CA GLN A 367 11.59 -12.66 9.65
C GLN A 367 10.60 -13.15 10.73
N PRO A 368 11.07 -13.67 11.87
CA PRO A 368 10.24 -14.41 12.82
C PRO A 368 9.16 -13.58 13.55
N GLY A 369 9.39 -12.29 13.80
CA GLY A 369 8.38 -11.36 14.32
C GLY A 369 7.22 -11.12 13.35
N LEU A 370 7.47 -11.10 12.03
CA LEU A 370 6.41 -11.03 11.01
C LEU A 370 5.61 -12.33 11.00
N THR A 371 6.30 -13.47 11.00
CA THR A 371 5.65 -14.79 11.12
C THR A 371 4.78 -14.89 12.38
N ALA A 372 5.21 -14.27 13.49
CA ALA A 372 4.42 -14.20 14.72
C ALA A 372 3.10 -13.45 14.53
N LEU A 373 3.12 -12.29 13.88
CA LEU A 373 1.89 -11.53 13.58
C LEU A 373 0.95 -12.30 12.65
N HIS A 374 1.47 -12.91 11.57
CA HIS A 374 0.65 -13.79 10.71
C HIS A 374 0.01 -14.94 11.50
N THR A 375 0.76 -15.57 12.42
CA THR A 375 0.25 -16.66 13.26
C THR A 375 -0.84 -16.17 14.22
N LEU A 376 -0.68 -15.00 14.84
CA LEU A 376 -1.68 -14.41 15.74
C LEU A 376 -3.00 -14.13 15.02
N PHE A 377 -2.96 -13.54 13.82
CA PHE A 377 -4.17 -13.23 13.06
C PHE A 377 -4.83 -14.47 12.44
N LEU A 378 -4.06 -15.50 12.06
CA LEU A 378 -4.62 -16.80 11.70
C LEU A 378 -5.36 -17.44 12.89
N ARG A 379 -4.75 -17.42 14.08
CA ARG A 379 -5.38 -17.93 15.31
C ARG A 379 -6.64 -17.14 15.65
N MET A 380 -6.63 -15.82 15.45
CA MET A 380 -7.81 -14.96 15.62
C MET A 380 -8.96 -15.36 14.69
N HIS A 381 -8.68 -15.57 13.40
CA HIS A 381 -9.70 -16.06 12.47
C HIS A 381 -10.32 -17.38 12.93
N ASN A 382 -9.49 -18.38 13.24
CA ASN A 382 -9.99 -19.70 13.65
C ASN A 382 -10.75 -19.66 14.98
N SER A 383 -10.32 -18.81 15.93
CA SER A 383 -11.03 -18.56 17.19
C SER A 383 -12.43 -18.00 16.95
N ILE A 384 -12.54 -16.99 16.08
CA ILE A 384 -13.81 -16.35 15.72
C ILE A 384 -14.71 -17.33 14.97
N ALA A 385 -14.21 -18.03 13.96
CA ALA A 385 -14.99 -19.02 13.19
C ALA A 385 -15.56 -20.12 14.10
N SER A 386 -14.75 -20.65 15.02
CA SER A 386 -15.21 -21.65 16.02
C SER A 386 -16.34 -21.10 16.90
N SER A 387 -16.20 -19.85 17.34
CA SER A 387 -17.19 -19.20 18.20
C SER A 387 -18.48 -18.87 17.44
N LEU A 388 -18.39 -18.45 16.18
CA LEU A 388 -19.55 -18.26 15.30
C LEU A 388 -20.29 -19.57 15.05
N ALA A 389 -19.60 -20.69 14.89
CA ALA A 389 -20.23 -22.00 14.73
C ALA A 389 -21.01 -22.44 15.98
N ILE A 390 -20.58 -22.02 17.17
CA ILE A 390 -21.30 -22.26 18.43
C ILE A 390 -22.55 -21.38 18.51
N VAL A 391 -22.41 -20.07 18.22
CA VAL A 391 -23.51 -19.10 18.33
C VAL A 391 -24.53 -19.27 17.21
N ASN A 392 -24.11 -19.76 16.03
CA ASN A 392 -24.95 -20.03 14.87
C ASN A 392 -24.71 -21.46 14.32
N PRO A 393 -25.27 -22.51 14.96
CA PRO A 393 -25.03 -23.90 14.56
C PRO A 393 -25.51 -24.27 13.15
N SER A 394 -26.37 -23.46 12.53
CA SER A 394 -26.91 -23.70 11.19
C SER A 394 -26.10 -23.05 10.06
N TRP A 395 -25.03 -22.31 10.36
CA TRP A 395 -24.19 -21.70 9.33
C TRP A 395 -23.27 -22.74 8.70
N ASP A 396 -23.13 -22.66 7.38
CA ASP A 396 -22.20 -23.48 6.62
C ASP A 396 -20.76 -22.93 6.66
N ASP A 397 -19.83 -23.68 6.07
CA ASP A 397 -18.41 -23.35 6.02
C ASP A 397 -18.12 -21.99 5.38
N ASP A 398 -18.78 -21.67 4.27
CA ASP A 398 -18.59 -20.41 3.55
C ASP A 398 -19.09 -19.22 4.36
N ARG A 399 -20.25 -19.35 4.98
CA ARG A 399 -20.83 -18.32 5.84
C ARG A 399 -19.97 -18.06 7.07
N LEU A 400 -19.50 -19.12 7.73
CA LEU A 400 -18.61 -19.03 8.89
C LEU A 400 -17.30 -18.33 8.53
N PHE A 401 -16.68 -18.74 7.42
CA PHE A 401 -15.42 -18.17 6.95
C PHE A 401 -15.55 -16.67 6.64
N GLU A 402 -16.57 -16.29 5.85
CA GLU A 402 -16.72 -14.89 5.42
C GLU A 402 -17.10 -13.97 6.57
N GLU A 403 -17.94 -14.41 7.52
CA GLU A 403 -18.23 -13.60 8.71
C GLU A 403 -17.02 -13.50 9.65
N ALA A 404 -16.26 -14.58 9.84
CA ALA A 404 -15.00 -14.52 10.60
C ALA A 404 -13.99 -13.57 9.94
N ARG A 405 -13.82 -13.67 8.61
CA ARG A 405 -12.99 -12.75 7.82
C ARG A 405 -13.44 -11.30 7.99
N ARG A 406 -14.74 -10.99 7.87
CA ARG A 406 -15.28 -9.63 8.07
C ARG A 406 -14.97 -9.08 9.45
N ILE A 407 -15.11 -9.88 10.51
CA ILE A 407 -14.81 -9.46 11.89
C ILE A 407 -13.31 -9.21 12.09
N VAL A 408 -12.45 -10.10 11.58
CA VAL A 408 -10.99 -9.92 11.64
C VAL A 408 -10.56 -8.67 10.88
N VAL A 409 -11.08 -8.46 9.67
CA VAL A 409 -10.79 -7.26 8.87
C VAL A 409 -11.27 -5.99 9.58
N ALA A 410 -12.46 -6.00 10.16
CA ALA A 410 -12.96 -4.86 10.92
C ALA A 410 -12.10 -4.55 12.15
N SER A 411 -11.66 -5.60 12.86
CA SER A 411 -10.75 -5.47 14.00
C SER A 411 -9.37 -4.95 13.59
N TRP A 412 -8.86 -5.42 12.45
CA TRP A 412 -7.61 -4.96 11.86
C TRP A 412 -7.67 -3.48 11.49
N GLN A 413 -8.71 -3.06 10.75
CA GLN A 413 -8.95 -1.65 10.43
C GLN A 413 -9.08 -0.80 11.69
N HIS A 414 -9.78 -1.29 12.71
CA HIS A 414 -9.92 -0.59 13.98
C HIS A 414 -8.56 -0.34 14.64
N ILE A 415 -7.75 -1.38 14.88
CA ILE A 415 -6.43 -1.28 15.51
C ILE A 415 -5.51 -0.33 14.72
N VAL A 416 -5.50 -0.43 13.39
CA VAL A 416 -4.68 0.45 12.53
C VAL A 416 -5.01 1.92 12.78
N TYR A 417 -6.29 2.31 12.80
CA TYR A 417 -6.68 3.71 12.92
C TYR A 417 -6.78 4.24 14.35
N THR A 418 -6.93 3.37 15.36
CA THR A 418 -7.11 3.79 16.76
C THR A 418 -5.87 3.60 17.62
N GLU A 419 -4.92 2.76 17.20
CA GLU A 419 -3.67 2.52 17.94
C GLU A 419 -2.42 2.89 17.12
N TYR A 420 -2.28 2.34 15.90
CA TYR A 420 -1.05 2.48 15.11
C TYR A 420 -0.87 3.86 14.47
N LEU A 421 -1.84 4.33 13.67
CA LEU A 421 -1.75 5.66 13.03
C LEU A 421 -1.63 6.82 14.02
N PRO A 422 -2.35 6.82 15.17
CA PRO A 422 -2.16 7.85 16.18
C PRO A 422 -0.76 7.87 16.79
N THR A 423 -0.16 6.68 16.99
CA THR A 423 1.23 6.52 17.43
C THR A 423 2.20 7.08 16.39
N LEU A 424 1.96 6.82 15.11
CA LEU A 424 2.85 7.20 14.01
C LEU A 424 2.76 8.70 13.64
N LEU A 425 1.55 9.22 13.42
CA LEU A 425 1.31 10.52 12.77
C LEU A 425 1.13 11.68 13.75
N GLY A 426 0.89 11.40 15.03
CA GLY A 426 0.58 12.39 16.04
C GLY A 426 -0.78 13.08 15.84
N ARG A 427 -1.14 13.96 16.79
CA ARG A 427 -2.47 14.58 16.86
C ARG A 427 -2.82 15.46 15.65
N THR A 428 -1.86 16.27 15.18
CA THR A 428 -2.11 17.29 14.15
C THR A 428 -2.59 16.64 12.85
N SER A 429 -1.82 15.67 12.34
CA SER A 429 -2.12 14.99 11.08
C SER A 429 -3.41 14.17 11.14
N LEU A 430 -3.67 13.51 12.28
CA LEU A 430 -4.91 12.77 12.48
C LEU A 430 -6.17 13.64 12.35
N ILE A 431 -6.11 14.88 12.83
CA ILE A 431 -7.21 15.84 12.75
C ILE A 431 -7.32 16.39 11.33
N SER A 432 -6.21 16.89 10.77
CA SER A 432 -6.22 17.51 9.44
C SER A 432 -6.68 16.55 8.35
N ASP A 433 -6.34 15.27 8.48
CA ASP A 433 -6.64 14.26 7.47
C ASP A 433 -7.95 13.50 7.76
N GLY A 434 -8.66 13.84 8.85
CA GLY A 434 -9.94 13.19 9.22
C GLY A 434 -9.79 11.71 9.57
N LEU A 435 -8.61 11.30 10.03
CA LEU A 435 -8.28 9.89 10.32
C LEU A 435 -8.82 9.42 11.66
N ARG A 436 -9.14 10.34 12.58
CA ARG A 436 -9.70 9.98 13.88
C ARG A 436 -10.97 9.14 13.76
N GLY A 437 -10.99 8.03 14.51
CA GLY A 437 -12.21 7.26 14.75
C GLY A 437 -13.15 8.02 15.67
N HIS A 438 -14.45 7.80 15.53
CA HIS A 438 -15.43 8.32 16.48
C HIS A 438 -15.81 7.22 17.47
N PRO A 439 -15.80 7.47 18.79
CA PRO A 439 -16.01 6.41 19.78
C PRO A 439 -17.39 5.75 19.68
N SER A 440 -18.42 6.48 19.22
CA SER A 440 -19.79 5.99 19.16
C SER A 440 -20.52 6.14 17.81
N ALA A 441 -20.05 6.98 16.87
CA ALA A 441 -20.82 7.35 15.68
C ALA A 441 -20.54 6.40 14.52
N LYS A 442 -21.55 6.10 13.71
CA LYS A 442 -21.33 5.40 12.44
C LYS A 442 -20.77 6.36 11.40
N PHE A 443 -20.00 5.83 10.46
CA PHE A 443 -19.37 6.59 9.39
C PHE A 443 -20.28 6.70 8.17
N THR A 444 -20.55 7.92 7.72
CA THR A 444 -21.30 8.23 6.48
C THR A 444 -20.41 8.89 5.43
N GLY A 445 -19.09 8.86 5.60
CA GLY A 445 -18.14 9.61 4.79
C GLY A 445 -17.67 8.90 3.51
N TYR A 446 -18.15 7.69 3.21
CA TYR A 446 -17.76 7.00 1.97
C TYR A 446 -18.07 7.88 0.76
N ASP A 447 -17.06 8.14 -0.06
CA ASP A 447 -17.17 8.94 -1.26
C ASP A 447 -16.67 8.13 -2.47
N VAL A 448 -17.59 7.90 -3.41
CA VAL A 448 -17.33 7.17 -4.67
C VAL A 448 -16.34 7.89 -5.57
N ASP A 449 -16.10 9.18 -5.37
CA ASP A 449 -15.17 9.99 -6.15
C ASP A 449 -13.74 9.95 -5.55
N VAL A 450 -13.55 9.37 -4.36
CA VAL A 450 -12.23 9.14 -3.75
C VAL A 450 -11.63 7.85 -4.29
N ASP A 451 -10.45 7.97 -4.91
CA ASP A 451 -9.62 6.82 -5.33
C ASP A 451 -8.83 6.27 -4.13
N PRO A 452 -9.08 5.02 -3.69
CA PRO A 452 -8.40 4.37 -2.57
C PRO A 452 -7.10 3.64 -2.98
N THR A 453 -6.73 3.67 -4.27
CA THR A 453 -5.56 2.94 -4.77
C THR A 453 -4.30 3.38 -4.03
N ILE A 454 -3.44 2.43 -3.65
CA ILE A 454 -2.15 2.77 -3.04
C ILE A 454 -1.31 3.58 -4.02
N SER A 455 -0.80 4.72 -3.55
CA SER A 455 0.05 5.58 -4.34
C SER A 455 1.47 5.03 -4.43
N ASN A 456 2.11 5.30 -5.56
CA ASN A 456 3.45 4.81 -5.85
C ASN A 456 4.47 5.32 -4.81
N VAL A 457 4.36 6.59 -4.42
CA VAL A 457 5.24 7.20 -3.40
C VAL A 457 5.06 6.56 -2.02
N PHE A 458 3.83 6.13 -1.68
CA PHE A 458 3.56 5.46 -0.41
C PHE A 458 4.29 4.12 -0.35
N ALA A 459 4.04 3.23 -1.32
CA ALA A 459 4.61 1.88 -1.35
C ALA A 459 6.15 1.86 -1.59
N THR A 460 6.64 2.84 -2.34
CA THR A 460 8.03 2.83 -2.82
C THR A 460 8.98 3.64 -1.94
N SER A 461 8.45 4.58 -1.15
CA SER A 461 9.27 5.48 -0.34
C SER A 461 8.68 5.69 1.05
N ALA A 462 7.51 6.32 1.17
CA ALA A 462 7.07 6.87 2.45
C ALA A 462 6.84 5.78 3.50
N PHE A 463 6.19 4.67 3.16
CA PHE A 463 5.91 3.60 4.12
C PHE A 463 7.10 2.65 4.36
N ARG A 464 8.25 2.92 3.72
CA ARG A 464 9.53 2.22 3.98
C ARG A 464 10.33 2.84 5.12
N PHE A 465 9.80 3.86 5.81
CA PHE A 465 10.43 4.46 6.99
C PHE A 465 10.81 3.41 8.03
N GLY A 466 10.01 2.33 8.15
CA GLY A 466 10.25 1.23 9.08
C GLY A 466 11.60 0.53 8.92
N HIS A 467 12.27 0.65 7.76
CA HIS A 467 13.63 0.11 7.58
C HIS A 467 14.68 0.79 8.47
N SER A 468 14.49 2.05 8.85
CA SER A 468 15.31 2.73 9.89
C SER A 468 15.02 2.23 11.30
N GLN A 469 13.85 1.61 11.50
CA GLN A 469 13.38 1.09 12.79
C GLN A 469 13.66 -0.39 12.99
N VAL A 470 14.38 -1.05 12.08
CA VAL A 470 14.74 -2.46 12.24
C VAL A 470 15.92 -2.57 13.19
N PRO A 471 15.78 -3.28 14.33
CA PRO A 471 16.87 -3.43 15.28
C PRO A 471 17.94 -4.40 14.78
N ASN A 472 19.15 -4.33 15.36
CA ASN A 472 20.25 -5.26 15.07
C ASN A 472 19.96 -6.72 15.45
N ASN A 473 19.06 -6.92 16.42
CA ASN A 473 18.65 -8.23 16.92
C ASN A 473 17.20 -8.21 17.40
N PHE A 474 16.60 -9.39 17.49
CA PHE A 474 15.30 -9.61 18.13
C PHE A 474 15.51 -10.18 19.53
N SER A 475 14.95 -9.50 20.51
CA SER A 475 14.92 -9.97 21.90
C SER A 475 14.00 -11.17 22.05
N ARG A 476 14.35 -12.08 22.95
CA ARG A 476 13.48 -13.21 23.35
C ARG A 476 13.23 -13.13 24.83
N LEU A 477 11.97 -13.22 25.25
CA LEU A 477 11.59 -13.14 26.65
C LEU A 477 10.70 -14.30 27.08
N ASN A 478 10.90 -14.81 28.30
CA ASN A 478 10.03 -15.83 28.89
C ASN A 478 8.71 -15.22 29.42
N GLU A 479 7.85 -16.04 30.03
CA GLU A 479 6.53 -15.62 30.53
C GLU A 479 6.58 -14.53 31.61
N ASP A 480 7.70 -14.40 32.30
CA ASP A 480 7.93 -13.41 33.36
C ASP A 480 8.75 -12.21 32.84
N TYR A 481 8.80 -12.06 31.52
CA TYR A 481 9.53 -11.01 30.79
C TYR A 481 11.04 -10.96 31.08
N GLN A 482 11.64 -12.10 31.46
CA GLN A 482 13.10 -12.23 31.60
C GLN A 482 13.75 -12.61 30.26
N PRO A 483 14.95 -12.08 29.96
CA PRO A 483 15.71 -12.44 28.77
C PRO A 483 15.95 -13.95 28.64
N VAL A 484 15.74 -14.46 27.43
CA VAL A 484 16.07 -15.82 27.01
C VAL A 484 17.17 -15.73 25.96
N PHE A 485 18.20 -16.55 26.11
CA PHE A 485 19.34 -16.59 25.20
C PHE A 485 19.35 -17.89 24.37
N PRO A 486 19.95 -17.87 23.17
CA PRO A 486 20.58 -16.72 22.51
C PRO A 486 19.57 -15.71 21.97
N ILE A 487 19.98 -14.44 21.90
CA ILE A 487 19.27 -13.41 21.12
C ILE A 487 19.35 -13.75 19.63
N LEU A 488 18.40 -13.26 18.83
CA LEU A 488 18.38 -13.54 17.39
C LEU A 488 19.00 -12.39 16.62
N LEU A 489 20.09 -12.60 15.90
CA LEU A 489 20.62 -11.57 15.02
C LEU A 489 19.70 -11.38 13.81
N THR A 490 19.44 -10.13 13.43
CA THR A 490 18.54 -9.84 12.31
C THR A 490 19.03 -10.48 11.01
N VAL A 491 20.34 -10.46 10.77
CA VAL A 491 20.96 -11.05 9.57
C VAL A 491 20.80 -12.58 9.47
N GLU A 492 20.66 -13.27 10.59
CA GLU A 492 20.48 -14.74 10.65
C GLU A 492 19.00 -15.16 10.62
N SER A 493 18.12 -14.20 10.88
CA SER A 493 16.70 -14.45 11.06
C SER A 493 15.93 -14.55 9.74
N PHE A 494 16.55 -14.15 8.62
CA PHE A 494 15.88 -14.08 7.33
C PHE A 494 15.54 -15.46 6.76
N PHE A 495 14.24 -15.70 6.54
CA PHE A 495 13.70 -16.97 6.03
C PHE A 495 14.14 -18.18 6.87
N ASN A 496 14.17 -18.03 8.19
CA ASN A 496 14.64 -19.06 9.11
C ASN A 496 13.53 -19.52 10.07
N ALA A 497 12.96 -20.69 9.79
CA ALA A 497 11.86 -21.24 10.56
C ALA A 497 12.31 -21.82 11.92
N SER A 498 13.60 -22.14 12.09
CA SER A 498 14.11 -22.77 13.32
C SER A 498 13.81 -21.93 14.57
N HIS A 499 13.77 -20.60 14.47
CA HIS A 499 13.44 -19.71 15.60
C HIS A 499 12.00 -19.86 16.10
N VAL A 500 11.05 -20.17 15.20
CA VAL A 500 9.63 -20.40 15.55
C VAL A 500 9.48 -21.70 16.34
N PHE A 501 10.24 -22.73 15.94
CA PHE A 501 10.18 -24.07 16.51
C PHE A 501 11.17 -24.32 17.67
N ASP A 502 11.92 -23.31 18.10
CA ASP A 502 12.90 -23.42 19.18
C ASP A 502 12.23 -23.33 20.56
N VAL A 503 11.52 -24.41 20.94
CA VAL A 503 10.76 -24.52 22.20
C VAL A 503 11.67 -24.39 23.43
N ALA A 504 12.91 -24.87 23.35
CA ALA A 504 13.87 -24.79 24.45
C ALA A 504 14.11 -23.34 24.89
N ASN A 505 14.06 -22.40 23.95
CA ASN A 505 14.23 -20.98 24.19
C ASN A 505 12.91 -20.19 23.99
N GLY A 506 11.77 -20.86 24.17
CA GLY A 506 10.43 -20.25 24.21
C GLY A 506 9.75 -20.01 22.86
N GLY A 507 10.35 -20.44 21.75
CA GLY A 507 9.78 -20.45 20.40
C GLY A 507 9.19 -19.11 19.96
N LEU A 508 8.06 -19.17 19.23
CA LEU A 508 7.34 -18.00 18.74
C LEU A 508 6.94 -17.01 19.85
N ASP A 509 6.53 -17.53 21.01
CA ASP A 509 5.99 -16.70 22.08
C ASP A 509 7.07 -15.86 22.78
N SER A 510 8.33 -16.33 22.78
CA SER A 510 9.43 -15.52 23.31
C SER A 510 9.76 -14.33 22.42
N ILE A 511 9.59 -14.47 21.10
CA ILE A 511 9.70 -13.38 20.13
C ILE A 511 8.55 -12.38 20.30
N ILE A 512 7.31 -12.86 20.46
CA ILE A 512 6.13 -12.00 20.71
C ILE A 512 6.36 -11.13 21.94
N ARG A 513 6.82 -11.70 23.06
CA ARG A 513 7.13 -10.93 24.27
C ARG A 513 8.29 -9.97 24.06
N GLY A 514 9.31 -10.37 23.30
CA GLY A 514 10.43 -9.51 22.91
C GLY A 514 9.97 -8.22 22.23
N MET A 515 9.08 -8.33 21.24
CA MET A 515 8.51 -7.15 20.54
C MET A 515 7.77 -6.18 21.47
N LEU A 516 7.24 -6.66 22.60
CA LEU A 516 6.47 -5.87 23.58
C LEU A 516 7.33 -5.13 24.61
N VAL A 517 8.65 -5.32 24.58
CA VAL A 517 9.60 -4.74 25.54
C VAL A 517 10.78 -4.07 24.86
N GLN A 518 11.25 -4.62 23.74
CA GLN A 518 12.41 -4.11 23.05
C GLN A 518 12.18 -2.65 22.61
N PRO A 519 13.13 -1.74 22.86
CA PRO A 519 13.03 -0.36 22.41
C PRO A 519 12.98 -0.26 20.88
N LEU A 520 12.21 0.70 20.38
CA LEU A 520 12.08 1.00 18.95
C LEU A 520 13.23 1.92 18.49
N PRO A 521 14.01 1.59 17.46
CA PRO A 521 14.92 2.56 16.84
C PRO A 521 14.17 3.74 16.20
N LYS A 522 14.78 4.92 16.21
CA LYS A 522 14.20 6.17 15.70
C LYS A 522 14.06 6.14 14.17
N VAL A 523 13.12 6.93 13.63
CA VAL A 523 13.08 7.23 12.19
C VAL A 523 14.07 8.35 11.90
N ASP A 524 15.20 8.01 11.28
CA ASP A 524 16.25 8.95 10.94
C ASP A 524 17.14 8.40 9.79
N GLY A 525 18.30 9.03 9.59
CA GLY A 525 19.33 8.59 8.66
C GLY A 525 20.18 7.40 9.16
N TYR A 526 19.72 6.61 10.12
CA TYR A 526 20.38 5.38 10.54
C TYR A 526 19.65 4.15 10.00
N ILE A 527 20.37 3.30 9.28
CA ILE A 527 19.95 1.93 9.01
C ILE A 527 21.08 1.03 9.48
N ILE A 528 20.72 -0.04 10.19
CA ILE A 528 21.69 -0.97 10.73
C ILE A 528 22.58 -1.59 9.63
N ARG A 529 23.85 -1.83 9.96
CA ARG A 529 24.82 -2.41 9.01
C ARG A 529 24.40 -3.79 8.49
N GLY A 530 23.62 -4.53 9.30
CA GLY A 530 22.99 -5.78 8.88
C GLY A 530 22.09 -5.66 7.64
N LEU A 531 21.55 -4.47 7.37
CA LEU A 531 20.69 -4.21 6.20
C LEU A 531 21.40 -3.40 5.12
N THR A 532 22.40 -2.57 5.44
CA THR A 532 23.11 -1.75 4.44
C THR A 532 24.35 -2.44 3.85
N ALA A 533 24.82 -3.55 4.43
CA ALA A 533 25.98 -4.29 3.96
C ALA A 533 25.76 -5.81 3.90
N HIS A 534 24.89 -6.34 4.78
CA HIS A 534 24.73 -7.78 4.98
C HIS A 534 23.29 -8.27 4.75
N LEU A 535 22.47 -7.52 4.01
CA LEU A 535 21.10 -7.94 3.72
C LEU A 535 21.11 -9.29 3.02
N PHE A 536 20.41 -10.28 3.60
CA PHE A 536 20.35 -11.66 3.10
C PHE A 536 21.71 -12.35 2.92
N ALA A 537 22.73 -11.94 3.67
CA ALA A 537 24.01 -12.65 3.69
C ALA A 537 23.84 -14.11 4.12
N ASP A 538 24.64 -15.01 3.53
CA ASP A 538 24.62 -16.45 3.83
C ASP A 538 25.02 -16.75 5.29
N ALA A 539 25.86 -15.90 5.88
CA ALA A 539 26.35 -15.99 7.25
C ALA A 539 26.61 -14.58 7.82
N PRO A 540 26.67 -14.42 9.16
CA PRO A 540 27.03 -13.16 9.80
C PRO A 540 28.36 -12.60 9.26
N GLY A 541 28.34 -11.33 8.85
CA GLY A 541 29.52 -10.67 8.27
C GLY A 541 29.86 -11.06 6.83
N GLY A 542 29.13 -12.00 6.22
CA GLY A 542 29.27 -12.35 4.80
C GLY A 542 28.79 -11.24 3.86
N LEU A 543 29.19 -11.31 2.58
CA LEU A 543 28.74 -10.35 1.57
C LEU A 543 27.23 -10.41 1.40
N GLY A 544 26.55 -9.28 1.55
CA GLY A 544 25.09 -9.15 1.41
C GLY A 544 24.69 -8.17 0.31
N LEU A 545 23.52 -7.57 0.48
CA LEU A 545 23.05 -6.42 -0.29
C LEU A 545 22.91 -5.19 0.62
N ASP A 546 22.64 -4.04 0.01
CA ASP A 546 22.36 -2.78 0.69
C ASP A 546 20.88 -2.37 0.50
N LEU A 547 20.05 -2.60 1.51
CA LEU A 547 18.64 -2.22 1.51
C LEU A 547 18.44 -0.71 1.34
N GLY A 548 19.33 0.11 1.92
CA GLY A 548 19.29 1.57 1.82
C GLY A 548 19.50 2.04 0.40
N ALA A 549 20.55 1.54 -0.26
CA ALA A 549 20.80 1.79 -1.67
C ALA A 549 19.66 1.26 -2.55
N MET A 550 19.09 0.09 -2.24
CA MET A 550 17.97 -0.47 -2.99
C MET A 550 16.70 0.37 -2.87
N ASN A 551 16.42 1.00 -1.73
CA ASN A 551 15.29 1.92 -1.58
C ASN A 551 15.45 3.17 -2.46
N VAL A 552 16.65 3.75 -2.49
CA VAL A 552 16.98 4.89 -3.37
C VAL A 552 16.84 4.49 -4.84
N GLN A 553 17.45 3.36 -5.23
CA GLN A 553 17.40 2.86 -6.60
C GLN A 553 15.97 2.50 -7.03
N ARG A 554 15.15 1.95 -6.13
CA ARG A 554 13.73 1.65 -6.38
C ARG A 554 12.90 2.92 -6.56
N GLY A 555 13.14 3.97 -5.79
CA GLY A 555 12.51 5.27 -6.02
C GLY A 555 12.79 5.83 -7.41
N ARG A 556 14.03 5.67 -7.90
CA ARG A 556 14.45 6.06 -9.25
C ARG A 556 13.84 5.18 -10.34
N ASP A 557 13.80 3.86 -10.15
CA ASP A 557 13.13 2.88 -11.04
C ASP A 557 11.65 3.24 -11.23
N HIS A 558 11.03 3.69 -10.15
CA HIS A 558 9.63 4.10 -10.13
C HIS A 558 9.41 5.53 -10.61
N GLY A 559 10.44 6.29 -10.95
CA GLY A 559 10.31 7.68 -11.40
C GLY A 559 9.67 8.57 -10.34
N LEU A 560 10.01 8.38 -9.06
CA LEU A 560 9.54 9.25 -8.01
C LEU A 560 10.20 10.65 -8.16
N PRO A 561 9.40 11.73 -8.12
CA PRO A 561 9.94 13.09 -8.07
C PRO A 561 10.82 13.33 -6.84
N SER A 562 11.65 14.37 -6.90
CA SER A 562 12.56 14.74 -5.82
C SER A 562 11.84 15.03 -4.49
N TYR A 563 12.58 14.89 -3.40
CA TYR A 563 12.13 15.24 -2.04
C TYR A 563 11.50 16.63 -1.97
N ASN A 564 12.15 17.64 -2.57
CA ASN A 564 11.65 19.02 -2.61
C ASN A 564 10.30 19.18 -3.34
N THR A 565 10.03 18.32 -4.31
CA THR A 565 8.74 18.28 -5.02
C THR A 565 7.63 17.75 -4.11
N TRP A 566 7.93 16.72 -3.31
CA TRP A 566 7.01 16.18 -2.32
C TRP A 566 6.79 17.13 -1.14
N ARG A 567 7.83 17.82 -0.65
CA ARG A 567 7.70 18.90 0.34
C ARG A 567 6.64 19.92 -0.12
N GLN A 568 6.79 20.42 -1.35
CA GLN A 568 5.88 21.41 -1.91
C GLN A 568 4.45 20.89 -2.06
N TRP A 569 4.27 19.64 -2.51
CA TRP A 569 2.95 19.01 -2.60
C TRP A 569 2.27 18.84 -1.23
N CYS A 570 3.08 18.68 -0.18
CA CYS A 570 2.64 18.66 1.21
C CYS A 570 2.41 20.06 1.81
N GLY A 571 2.58 21.13 1.03
CA GLY A 571 2.43 22.51 1.50
C GLY A 571 3.62 23.02 2.31
N LEU A 572 4.72 22.26 2.38
CA LEU A 572 5.96 22.70 3.00
C LEU A 572 6.72 23.61 2.04
N ARG A 573 7.53 24.52 2.60
CA ARG A 573 8.43 25.35 1.80
C ARG A 573 9.43 24.48 1.04
N ARG A 574 9.57 24.74 -0.26
CA ARG A 574 10.63 24.16 -1.09
C ARG A 574 11.97 24.75 -0.65
N ALA A 575 12.97 23.91 -0.40
CA ALA A 575 14.31 24.38 -0.09
C ALA A 575 15.00 24.90 -1.36
N ARG A 576 15.63 26.08 -1.28
CA ARG A 576 16.39 26.67 -2.39
C ARG A 576 17.85 26.23 -2.38
N ASP A 577 18.37 26.01 -1.18
CA ASP A 577 19.70 25.48 -0.92
C ASP A 577 19.67 24.56 0.30
N PHE A 578 20.80 23.94 0.63
CA PHE A 578 20.87 22.99 1.74
C PHE A 578 20.69 23.65 3.13
N ASN A 579 20.96 24.95 3.26
CA ASN A 579 20.82 25.66 4.53
C ASN A 579 19.35 25.80 4.93
N ASP A 580 18.45 25.88 3.94
CA ASP A 580 17.00 25.86 4.16
C ASP A 580 16.50 24.58 4.88
N LEU A 581 17.31 23.52 4.94
CA LEU A 581 16.97 22.23 5.57
C LEU A 581 17.62 22.01 6.95
N VAL A 582 18.47 22.92 7.45
CA VAL A 582 19.27 22.74 8.68
C VAL A 582 18.41 22.51 9.91
N ASN A 583 17.30 23.24 10.04
CA ASN A 583 16.38 23.10 11.18
C ASN A 583 15.29 22.02 10.94
N GLU A 584 15.23 21.51 9.72
CA GLU A 584 14.22 20.52 9.30
C GLU A 584 14.74 19.10 9.50
N PHE A 585 16.06 18.89 9.40
CA PHE A 585 16.70 17.60 9.58
C PHE A 585 17.41 17.51 10.94
N GLU A 586 17.79 16.30 11.32
CA GLU A 586 18.61 16.07 12.50
C GLU A 586 19.99 16.78 12.40
N SER A 587 20.51 17.21 13.55
CA SER A 587 21.81 17.88 13.65
C SER A 587 22.92 17.10 12.94
N GLY A 588 23.65 17.77 12.05
CA GLY A 588 24.74 17.17 11.28
C GLY A 588 24.30 16.44 10.01
N ALA A 589 23.00 16.18 9.81
CA ALA A 589 22.49 15.53 8.60
C ALA A 589 22.86 16.30 7.33
N ILE A 590 22.64 17.62 7.34
CA ILE A 590 22.81 18.46 6.15
C ILE A 590 24.21 18.41 5.56
N VAL A 591 25.25 18.26 6.39
CA VAL A 591 26.63 18.13 5.92
C VAL A 591 26.79 16.87 5.06
N LYS A 592 26.13 15.76 5.42
CA LYS A 592 26.14 14.52 4.63
C LYS A 592 25.40 14.69 3.29
N PHE A 593 24.29 15.42 3.27
CA PHE A 593 23.54 15.71 2.04
C PHE A 593 24.32 16.65 1.11
N GLN A 594 24.94 17.71 1.64
CA GLN A 594 25.77 18.64 0.87
C GLN A 594 26.97 17.96 0.20
N ARG A 595 27.56 16.96 0.84
CA ARG A 595 28.65 16.16 0.28
C ARG A 595 28.20 15.17 -0.79
N THR A 596 26.92 14.82 -0.82
CA THR A 596 26.39 13.73 -1.65
C THR A 596 25.63 14.25 -2.87
N TYR A 597 24.77 15.25 -2.71
CA TYR A 597 23.96 15.81 -3.79
C TYR A 597 24.51 17.16 -4.25
N ARG A 598 24.47 17.40 -5.56
CA ARG A 598 24.92 18.68 -6.15
C ARG A 598 23.95 19.83 -5.88
N HIS A 599 22.67 19.53 -5.69
CA HIS A 599 21.61 20.49 -5.44
C HIS A 599 20.51 19.88 -4.58
N VAL A 600 19.77 20.71 -3.83
CA VAL A 600 18.66 20.22 -2.97
C VAL A 600 17.50 19.59 -3.75
N ASP A 601 17.29 20.03 -4.99
CA ASP A 601 16.32 19.41 -5.89
C ASP A 601 16.75 18.05 -6.42
N ASP A 602 17.99 17.63 -6.15
CA ASP A 602 18.48 16.31 -6.51
C ASP A 602 18.21 15.26 -5.43
N ILE A 603 17.72 15.64 -4.24
CA ILE A 603 17.54 14.72 -3.12
C ILE A 603 16.42 13.71 -3.44
N ASP A 604 16.72 12.41 -3.33
CA ASP A 604 15.73 11.35 -3.44
C ASP A 604 14.75 11.37 -2.26
N VAL A 605 13.45 11.20 -2.54
CA VAL A 605 12.39 11.35 -1.53
C VAL A 605 12.55 10.42 -0.32
N TYR A 606 13.05 9.19 -0.50
CA TYR A 606 13.24 8.25 0.61
C TYR A 606 14.21 8.81 1.66
N VAL A 607 15.45 9.10 1.28
CA VAL A 607 16.46 9.59 2.23
C VAL A 607 16.13 10.98 2.76
N GLY A 608 15.56 11.85 1.94
CA GLY A 608 15.16 13.18 2.38
C GLY A 608 14.05 13.14 3.44
N SER A 609 13.05 12.29 3.26
CA SER A 609 11.87 12.26 4.15
C SER A 609 12.12 11.52 5.47
N ILE A 610 12.96 10.48 5.51
CA ILE A 610 13.32 9.82 6.78
C ILE A 610 14.31 10.65 7.61
N SER A 611 15.03 11.59 7.00
CA SER A 611 15.99 12.46 7.71
C SER A 611 15.34 13.70 8.35
N GLU A 612 14.03 13.90 8.16
CA GLU A 612 13.29 14.98 8.80
C GLU A 612 13.14 14.76 10.30
N ASN A 613 13.23 15.83 11.08
CA ASN A 613 12.87 15.81 12.49
C ASN A 613 11.39 15.40 12.64
N PRO A 614 11.07 14.48 13.57
CA PRO A 614 9.69 14.08 13.83
C PRO A 614 8.80 15.27 14.18
N MET A 615 7.55 15.24 13.70
CA MET A 615 6.56 16.20 14.18
C MET A 615 6.31 16.02 15.68
N ARG A 616 5.93 17.10 16.36
CA ARG A 616 5.57 17.05 17.79
C ARG A 616 4.51 15.97 18.05
N GLY A 617 4.86 15.02 18.91
CA GLY A 617 3.99 13.89 19.27
C GLY A 617 3.81 12.81 18.20
N ALA A 618 4.62 12.82 17.14
CA ALA A 618 4.64 11.82 16.07
C ALA A 618 6.00 11.10 16.02
N LEU A 619 6.07 10.00 15.28
CA LEU A 619 7.31 9.24 15.03
C LEU A 619 8.00 9.64 13.73
N VAL A 620 7.32 10.41 12.87
CA VAL A 620 7.80 10.76 11.53
C VAL A 620 7.75 12.26 11.28
N GLY A 621 8.61 12.73 10.37
CA GLY A 621 8.64 14.12 9.92
C GLY A 621 7.43 14.52 9.06
N PRO A 622 7.28 15.82 8.77
CA PRO A 622 6.10 16.37 8.12
C PRO A 622 5.82 15.84 6.71
N THR A 623 6.84 15.55 5.90
CA THR A 623 6.65 15.00 4.55
C THR A 623 6.11 13.57 4.61
N LEU A 624 6.68 12.73 5.48
CA LEU A 624 6.18 11.37 5.71
C LEU A 624 4.75 11.39 6.28
N ALA A 625 4.51 12.22 7.30
CA ALA A 625 3.20 12.35 7.91
C ALA A 625 2.12 12.74 6.89
N CYS A 626 2.42 13.70 6.01
CA CYS A 626 1.53 14.15 4.94
C CYS A 626 1.23 13.04 3.92
N ILE A 627 2.26 12.33 3.40
CA ILE A 627 2.06 11.29 2.38
C ILE A 627 1.28 10.11 2.96
N ILE A 628 1.67 9.65 4.15
CA ILE A 628 1.05 8.52 4.86
C ILE A 628 -0.39 8.90 5.25
N GLY A 629 -0.58 10.06 5.87
CA GLY A 629 -1.89 10.53 6.33
C GLY A 629 -2.90 10.69 5.19
N ARG A 630 -2.49 11.30 4.06
CA ARG A 630 -3.32 11.40 2.85
C ARG A 630 -3.63 10.03 2.22
N GLN A 631 -2.70 9.07 2.26
CA GLN A 631 -2.99 7.72 1.78
C GLN A 631 -4.05 7.03 2.65
N PHE A 632 -3.87 7.02 3.97
CA PHE A 632 -4.84 6.42 4.89
C PHE A 632 -6.20 7.14 4.85
N GLN A 633 -6.22 8.45 4.59
CA GLN A 633 -7.47 9.17 4.37
C GLN A 633 -8.21 8.58 3.17
N ARG A 634 -7.52 8.37 2.05
CA ARG A 634 -8.13 7.76 0.85
C ARG A 634 -8.61 6.33 1.11
N LEU A 635 -7.85 5.55 1.89
CA LEU A 635 -8.26 4.21 2.28
C LEU A 635 -9.53 4.19 3.14
N LYS A 636 -9.70 5.16 4.04
CA LYS A 636 -10.92 5.30 4.86
C LYS A 636 -12.12 5.78 4.04
N PHE A 637 -11.96 6.89 3.32
CA PHE A 637 -13.07 7.57 2.64
C PHE A 637 -13.43 6.93 1.29
N GLY A 638 -12.50 6.23 0.65
CA GLY A 638 -12.72 5.52 -0.62
C GLY A 638 -13.10 4.04 -0.45
N ASP A 639 -13.25 3.53 0.77
CA ASP A 639 -13.60 2.14 1.03
C ASP A 639 -15.07 1.95 1.41
N ARG A 640 -15.84 1.34 0.50
CA ARG A 640 -17.26 1.01 0.74
C ARG A 640 -17.47 0.01 1.89
N PHE A 641 -16.44 -0.76 2.22
CA PHE A 641 -16.43 -1.77 3.29
C PHE A 641 -15.70 -1.29 4.55
N TRP A 642 -15.44 0.02 4.69
CA TRP A 642 -14.94 0.60 5.93
C TRP A 642 -15.77 0.13 7.12
N TYR A 643 -15.13 -0.38 8.17
CA TYR A 643 -15.82 -1.12 9.23
C TYR A 643 -16.91 -0.32 9.98
N GLU A 644 -16.81 1.02 10.01
CA GLU A 644 -17.81 1.87 10.67
C GLU A 644 -18.97 2.30 9.75
N ILE A 645 -19.01 1.85 8.50
CA ILE A 645 -19.99 2.32 7.50
C ILE A 645 -21.43 2.20 8.03
N ALA A 646 -22.20 3.27 7.89
CA ALA A 646 -23.53 3.36 8.48
C ALA A 646 -24.65 2.67 7.68
N GLN A 647 -24.42 2.44 6.38
CA GLN A 647 -25.45 2.04 5.42
C GLN A 647 -24.91 1.00 4.42
N GLY A 648 -25.84 0.27 3.80
CA GLY A 648 -25.54 -0.81 2.85
C GLY A 648 -25.51 -2.19 3.49
N GLU A 649 -25.59 -3.24 2.67
CA GLU A 649 -25.61 -4.64 3.13
C GLU A 649 -24.34 -5.05 3.88
N GLN A 650 -23.24 -4.34 3.60
CA GLN A 650 -21.93 -4.57 4.21
C GLN A 650 -21.79 -3.97 5.60
N ALA A 651 -22.70 -3.10 6.04
CA ALA A 651 -22.64 -2.45 7.35
C ALA A 651 -22.80 -3.45 8.50
N PHE A 652 -22.05 -3.25 9.58
CA PHE A 652 -22.29 -3.93 10.85
C PHE A 652 -23.49 -3.28 11.58
N THR A 653 -24.19 -4.07 12.39
CA THR A 653 -25.19 -3.52 13.32
C THR A 653 -24.51 -2.63 14.36
N SER A 654 -25.28 -1.77 15.05
CA SER A 654 -24.72 -0.93 16.12
C SER A 654 -24.05 -1.76 17.22
N ASP A 655 -24.61 -2.93 17.54
CA ASP A 655 -24.11 -3.79 18.62
C ASP A 655 -22.85 -4.52 18.18
N GLN A 656 -22.81 -5.02 16.95
CA GLN A 656 -21.60 -5.60 16.35
C GLN A 656 -20.46 -4.59 16.32
N LEU A 657 -20.72 -3.35 15.93
CA LEU A 657 -19.71 -2.30 15.87
C LEU A 657 -19.19 -1.93 17.26
N GLN A 658 -20.04 -1.93 18.29
CA GLN A 658 -19.60 -1.71 19.68
C GLN A 658 -18.65 -2.81 20.16
N GLU A 659 -18.88 -4.07 19.78
CA GLU A 659 -17.97 -5.17 20.09
C GLU A 659 -16.63 -5.03 19.36
N ILE A 660 -16.64 -4.67 18.07
CA ILE A 660 -15.41 -4.44 17.29
C ILE A 660 -14.56 -3.33 17.91
N ARG A 661 -15.18 -2.24 18.40
CA ARG A 661 -14.48 -1.12 19.04
C ARG A 661 -13.76 -1.47 20.35
N LYS A 662 -14.07 -2.61 20.96
CA LYS A 662 -13.36 -3.11 22.16
C LYS A 662 -12.04 -3.77 21.81
N VAL A 663 -11.86 -4.21 20.56
CA VAL A 663 -10.70 -4.98 20.16
C VAL A 663 -9.45 -4.12 20.17
N THR A 664 -8.46 -4.51 20.96
CA THR A 664 -7.13 -3.91 20.97
C THR A 664 -6.08 -4.91 20.55
N MET A 665 -4.92 -4.45 20.09
CA MET A 665 -3.80 -5.34 19.81
C MET A 665 -3.36 -6.14 21.05
N ALA A 666 -3.48 -5.54 22.25
CA ALA A 666 -3.25 -6.25 23.52
C ALA A 666 -4.20 -7.45 23.69
N ARG A 667 -5.49 -7.29 23.36
CA ARG A 667 -6.47 -8.39 23.41
C ARG A 667 -6.16 -9.47 22.39
N VAL A 668 -5.81 -9.08 21.15
CA VAL A 668 -5.42 -10.03 20.09
C VAL A 668 -4.25 -10.90 20.56
N ILE A 669 -3.22 -10.30 21.16
CA ILE A 669 -2.07 -11.04 21.69
C ILE A 669 -2.48 -11.93 22.87
N CYS A 670 -3.24 -11.43 23.84
CA CYS A 670 -3.63 -12.22 25.00
C CYS A 670 -4.47 -13.46 24.66
N ASP A 671 -5.35 -13.40 23.65
CA ASP A 671 -6.16 -14.57 23.26
C ASP A 671 -5.36 -15.58 22.43
N HIS A 672 -4.39 -15.11 21.64
CA HIS A 672 -3.81 -15.91 20.56
C HIS A 672 -2.33 -16.26 20.74
N ALA A 673 -1.58 -15.59 21.63
CA ALA A 673 -0.26 -16.05 22.07
C ALA A 673 -0.37 -17.16 23.13
N ASN A 674 0.68 -17.97 23.28
CA ASN A 674 0.77 -18.99 24.32
C ASN A 674 1.51 -18.46 25.55
N GLY A 675 1.03 -18.81 26.74
CA GLY A 675 1.70 -18.46 27.99
C GLY A 675 1.78 -16.94 28.25
N MET A 676 0.95 -16.14 27.60
CA MET A 676 0.92 -14.69 27.85
C MET A 676 0.15 -14.42 29.16
N LYS A 677 0.90 -14.27 30.27
CA LYS A 677 0.33 -14.04 31.60
C LYS A 677 -0.16 -12.61 31.77
N THR A 678 0.69 -11.63 31.44
CA THR A 678 0.41 -10.20 31.61
C THR A 678 0.80 -9.42 30.35
N ILE A 679 0.13 -8.28 30.12
CA ILE A 679 0.41 -7.38 28.99
C ILE A 679 0.02 -5.94 29.34
N GLN A 680 0.67 -4.95 28.73
CA GLN A 680 0.22 -3.56 28.76
C GLN A 680 -0.96 -3.32 27.81
N SER A 681 -1.86 -2.40 28.14
CA SER A 681 -3.11 -2.22 27.37
C SER A 681 -2.93 -1.47 26.04
N LEU A 682 -1.86 -0.68 25.89
CA LEU A 682 -1.39 -0.11 24.63
C LEU A 682 -0.01 -0.69 24.30
N VAL A 683 0.04 -1.67 23.39
CA VAL A 683 1.26 -2.47 23.13
C VAL A 683 2.36 -1.70 22.43
N PHE A 684 2.00 -0.66 21.67
CA PHE A 684 2.93 0.21 20.94
C PHE A 684 3.72 1.15 21.86
N ARG A 685 3.35 1.22 23.15
CA ARG A 685 4.07 1.96 24.18
C ARG A 685 4.72 1.00 25.16
N GLU A 686 5.85 1.43 25.71
CA GLU A 686 6.49 0.71 26.81
C GLU A 686 5.55 0.67 28.03
N PRO A 687 5.63 -0.39 28.85
CA PRO A 687 4.86 -0.47 30.07
C PRO A 687 5.33 0.56 31.10
N THR A 688 4.40 1.23 31.79
CA THR A 688 4.76 2.16 32.88
C THR A 688 5.20 1.39 34.14
N ARG A 689 6.23 1.89 34.83
CA ARG A 689 6.78 1.25 36.06
C ARG A 689 5.89 1.40 37.30
N SER A 690 5.02 2.41 37.33
CA SER A 690 4.12 2.74 38.45
C SER A 690 2.64 2.63 38.01
N PRO A 691 1.68 2.32 38.91
CA PRO A 691 0.24 2.30 38.63
C PRO A 691 -0.37 3.62 38.12
N GLY A 692 0.45 4.66 37.90
CA GLY A 692 0.04 6.00 37.53
C GLY A 692 -0.37 6.83 38.74
N GLU A 693 -0.76 8.07 38.49
CA GLU A 693 -1.41 8.92 39.50
C GLU A 693 -2.73 8.28 39.96
N PRO A 694 -3.19 8.55 41.20
CA PRO A 694 -4.50 8.08 41.67
C PRO A 694 -5.62 8.43 40.68
N GLY A 695 -6.37 7.42 40.23
CA GLY A 695 -7.44 7.59 39.25
C GLY A 695 -7.02 7.48 37.78
N ALA A 696 -5.74 7.23 37.48
CA ALA A 696 -5.28 7.01 36.11
C ALA A 696 -6.02 5.82 35.45
N GLU A 697 -6.49 6.03 34.22
CA GLU A 697 -7.14 4.99 33.43
C GLU A 697 -6.09 3.96 32.99
N ARG A 698 -6.41 2.68 33.15
CA ARG A 698 -5.53 1.56 32.77
C ARG A 698 -5.98 0.88 31.49
N SER A 699 -7.27 1.00 31.16
CA SER A 699 -7.84 0.45 29.93
C SER A 699 -7.63 1.41 28.78
N PHE A 700 -6.77 1.06 27.81
CA PHE A 700 -6.59 1.89 26.62
C PHE A 700 -7.90 2.05 25.84
N PHE A 701 -8.74 1.01 25.77
CA PHE A 701 -10.08 1.11 25.18
C PHE A 701 -10.92 2.23 25.83
N ARG A 702 -11.03 2.24 27.16
CA ARG A 702 -11.78 3.30 27.87
C ARG A 702 -11.10 4.66 27.73
N TYR A 703 -9.78 4.71 27.79
CA TYR A 703 -9.00 5.94 27.62
C TYR A 703 -9.30 6.57 26.26
N ASN A 704 -9.13 5.81 25.18
CA ASN A 704 -9.33 6.25 23.79
C ASN A 704 -10.79 6.60 23.49
N SER A 705 -11.75 6.02 24.22
CA SER A 705 -13.17 6.39 24.07
C SER A 705 -13.53 7.75 24.67
N ARG A 706 -12.76 8.24 25.64
CA ARG A 706 -13.03 9.48 26.41
C ARG A 706 -12.06 10.61 26.08
N HIS A 707 -10.87 10.28 25.60
CA HIS A 707 -9.79 11.22 25.35
C HIS A 707 -9.43 11.23 23.87
N GLN A 708 -8.87 12.35 23.45
CA GLN A 708 -8.29 12.47 22.13
C GLN A 708 -6.84 11.97 22.18
N PHE A 709 -6.62 10.71 21.76
CA PHE A 709 -5.29 10.11 21.69
C PHE A 709 -4.60 10.35 20.33
N PRO A 710 -3.28 10.62 20.31
CA PRO A 710 -2.51 11.21 21.42
C PRO A 710 -2.86 12.70 21.62
N ASP A 711 -2.30 13.32 22.67
CA ASP A 711 -2.26 14.77 22.77
C ASP A 711 -1.26 15.39 21.78
N ILE A 712 -1.08 16.72 21.81
CA ILE A 712 -0.20 17.43 20.87
C ILE A 712 1.29 17.11 21.07
N ASP A 713 1.67 16.62 22.25
CA ASP A 713 3.03 16.25 22.63
C ASP A 713 3.29 14.75 22.46
N GLY A 714 2.30 13.98 22.03
CA GLY A 714 2.41 12.52 22.00
C GLY A 714 2.35 11.90 23.41
N LYS A 715 1.91 12.64 24.42
CA LYS A 715 1.74 12.15 25.79
C LYS A 715 0.32 11.60 25.97
N LEU A 716 0.18 10.78 27.02
CA LEU A 716 -1.09 10.18 27.43
C LEU A 716 -1.43 10.62 28.87
N PRO A 717 -1.79 11.89 29.11
CA PRO A 717 -2.11 12.37 30.45
C PRO A 717 -3.28 11.57 31.04
N GLY A 718 -3.15 11.19 32.31
CA GLY A 718 -4.17 10.39 33.03
C GLY A 718 -4.25 8.93 32.60
N PHE A 719 -3.29 8.41 31.82
CA PHE A 719 -3.23 7.01 31.42
C PHE A 719 -2.02 6.30 32.04
N ALA A 720 -2.24 5.10 32.55
CA ALA A 720 -1.20 4.23 33.09
C ALA A 720 -1.11 2.93 32.27
N ASN A 721 -0.07 2.82 31.46
CA ASN A 721 0.15 1.65 30.59
C ASN A 721 0.79 0.47 31.35
N VAL A 722 0.30 0.15 32.55
CA VAL A 722 0.83 -0.94 33.36
C VAL A 722 0.51 -2.30 32.75
N ARG A 723 1.37 -3.28 33.00
CA ARG A 723 1.05 -4.68 32.67
C ARG A 723 -0.06 -5.18 33.60
N VAL A 724 -1.11 -5.73 33.03
CA VAL A 724 -2.22 -6.38 33.75
C VAL A 724 -2.35 -7.84 33.30
N PRO A 725 -2.95 -8.72 34.12
CA PRO A 725 -3.24 -10.09 33.71
C PRO A 725 -4.10 -10.14 32.45
N CYS A 726 -3.82 -11.06 31.52
CA CYS A 726 -4.65 -11.26 30.32
C CYS A 726 -6.10 -11.70 30.62
N SER A 727 -6.37 -12.14 31.85
CA SER A 727 -7.69 -12.44 32.40
C SER A 727 -8.47 -11.20 32.86
N ASP A 728 -7.82 -10.03 32.99
CA ASP A 728 -8.47 -8.77 33.34
C ASP A 728 -9.26 -8.21 32.15
N VAL A 729 -10.50 -8.70 32.03
CA VAL A 729 -11.45 -8.28 30.99
C VAL A 729 -12.03 -6.87 31.21
N ILE A 730 -11.77 -6.25 32.37
CA ILE A 730 -12.18 -4.86 32.63
C ILE A 730 -11.17 -3.92 31.97
N THR A 731 -9.88 -4.22 32.10
CA THR A 731 -8.81 -3.42 31.50
C THR A 731 -8.64 -3.72 30.01
N ILE A 732 -8.66 -5.01 29.63
CA ILE A 732 -8.45 -5.48 28.25
C ILE A 732 -9.68 -6.31 27.82
N PRO A 733 -10.76 -5.64 27.38
CA PRO A 733 -12.04 -6.28 27.12
C PRO A 733 -11.97 -7.32 26.00
N ARG A 734 -12.82 -8.34 26.10
CA ARG A 734 -13.00 -9.38 25.08
C ARG A 734 -14.03 -8.94 24.04
N LEU A 735 -13.84 -9.40 22.81
CA LEU A 735 -14.85 -9.34 21.76
C LEU A 735 -15.96 -10.37 22.08
N SER A 736 -17.20 -9.91 22.20
CA SER A 736 -18.37 -10.82 22.23
C SER A 736 -18.90 -11.04 20.82
N LEU A 737 -19.21 -12.29 20.46
CA LEU A 737 -19.87 -12.63 19.19
C LEU A 737 -21.38 -12.79 19.31
N GLU A 738 -21.95 -12.52 20.48
CA GLU A 738 -23.39 -12.65 20.69
C GLU A 738 -24.24 -11.75 19.77
N PRO A 739 -23.81 -10.51 19.42
CA PRO A 739 -24.50 -9.72 18.40
C PRO A 739 -24.52 -10.31 16.97
N TRP A 740 -23.83 -11.42 16.73
CA TRP A 740 -23.90 -12.18 15.47
C TRP A 740 -24.87 -13.36 15.53
N ARG A 741 -25.51 -13.63 16.68
CA ARG A 741 -26.55 -14.67 16.78
C ARG A 741 -27.75 -14.31 15.91
N ILE A 742 -28.17 -15.24 15.07
CA ILE A 742 -29.46 -15.14 14.39
C ILE A 742 -30.54 -15.62 15.38
N ASN A 743 -31.48 -14.74 15.73
CA ASN A 743 -32.69 -15.18 16.43
C ASN A 743 -33.47 -16.11 15.50
N ALA A 744 -33.61 -17.37 15.89
CA ALA A 744 -34.51 -18.30 15.26
C ALA A 744 -35.96 -17.88 15.56
N THR A 745 -36.50 -16.89 14.85
CA THR A 745 -37.96 -16.82 14.68
C THR A 745 -38.33 -17.84 13.61
N PRO A 746 -39.11 -18.89 13.96
CA PRO A 746 -39.59 -19.83 12.96
C PRO A 746 -40.65 -19.12 12.11
N ASN A 747 -40.29 -18.69 10.91
CA ASN A 747 -41.28 -18.45 9.86
C ASN A 747 -41.75 -19.80 9.30
N LEU A 748 -42.40 -20.60 10.16
CA LEU A 748 -43.37 -21.60 9.76
C LEU A 748 -44.71 -20.89 9.67
N ARG A 749 -44.99 -20.26 8.53
CA ARG A 749 -46.37 -20.08 8.07
C ARG A 749 -46.57 -20.97 6.85
N SER A 750 -47.02 -22.18 7.17
CA SER A 750 -47.92 -23.05 6.41
C SER A 750 -48.05 -22.77 4.90
N ALA A 751 -47.47 -23.66 4.10
CA ALA A 751 -48.10 -24.04 2.85
C ALA A 751 -49.40 -24.78 3.17
N SER A 752 -50.55 -24.12 3.01
CA SER A 752 -51.83 -24.79 2.81
C SER A 752 -52.59 -24.07 1.69
N ALA A 753 -53.09 -24.89 0.77
CA ALA A 753 -53.69 -24.48 -0.48
C ALA A 753 -55.09 -23.87 -0.29
N GLY A 754 -55.40 -22.88 -1.15
CA GLY A 754 -56.72 -22.69 -1.74
C GLY A 754 -57.80 -22.00 -0.89
N LYS A 755 -58.05 -20.71 -1.20
CA LYS A 755 -59.38 -20.23 -1.66
C LYS A 755 -59.31 -18.77 -2.11
N ARG A 756 -59.91 -18.52 -3.28
CA ARG A 756 -60.21 -17.19 -3.84
C ARG A 756 -61.14 -16.40 -2.89
N SER A 757 -60.84 -15.13 -2.66
CA SER A 757 -61.86 -14.09 -2.65
C SER A 757 -61.23 -12.74 -3.02
N GLU A 758 -61.76 -12.13 -4.08
CA GLU A 758 -61.56 -10.72 -4.40
C GLU A 758 -62.11 -9.83 -3.27
N SER A 759 -61.39 -8.78 -2.87
CA SER A 759 -61.99 -7.45 -2.70
C SER A 759 -60.94 -6.37 -2.43
N LYS A 760 -61.07 -5.31 -3.25
CA LYS A 760 -60.88 -3.88 -3.00
C LYS A 760 -59.55 -3.39 -2.39
N PHE A 761 -58.76 -2.81 -3.31
CA PHE A 761 -57.86 -1.69 -3.05
C PHE A 761 -58.66 -0.49 -2.50
N GLU A 762 -58.33 -0.05 -1.28
CA GLU A 762 -58.52 1.33 -0.83
C GLU A 762 -57.18 1.84 -0.28
N GLY A 763 -56.74 2.96 -0.84
CA GLY A 763 -55.48 3.59 -0.50
C GLY A 763 -55.52 4.24 0.87
N VAL A 764 -54.44 4.07 1.63
CA VAL A 764 -54.13 4.93 2.78
C VAL A 764 -52.69 5.40 2.65
N LEU A 765 -52.56 6.68 2.34
CA LEU A 765 -51.33 7.46 2.47
C LEU A 765 -50.79 7.30 3.90
N MET A 766 -49.55 6.84 4.05
CA MET A 766 -48.77 7.02 5.28
C MET A 766 -47.83 8.21 5.08
N THR A 767 -48.29 9.33 5.62
CA THR A 767 -47.61 10.62 5.75
C THR A 767 -46.27 10.49 6.47
N ALA A 768 -45.24 11.11 5.87
CA ALA A 768 -43.95 11.36 6.50
C ALA A 768 -44.11 12.23 7.75
N LYS A 769 -43.76 11.69 8.92
CA LYS A 769 -43.51 12.51 10.12
C LYS A 769 -42.11 13.11 10.02
N LYS A 770 -42.09 14.45 9.92
CA LYS A 770 -40.90 15.31 10.02
C LYS A 770 -40.12 15.01 11.30
N GLN A 771 -38.86 14.58 11.16
CA GLN A 771 -37.82 14.85 12.17
C GLN A 771 -37.29 16.30 11.94
N PRO A 772 -36.89 17.03 12.99
CA PRO A 772 -36.40 18.40 12.86
C PRO A 772 -35.03 18.44 12.17
N PRO A 773 -34.67 19.56 11.51
CA PRO A 773 -33.45 19.65 10.72
C PRO A 773 -32.25 19.91 11.64
N SER A 774 -31.33 18.95 11.73
CA SER A 774 -29.94 19.24 12.02
C SER A 774 -29.09 18.97 10.78
N ASP A 775 -29.46 19.61 9.67
CA ASP A 775 -28.70 19.64 8.42
C ASP A 775 -27.53 20.64 8.51
N GLN A 776 -26.64 20.42 9.47
CA GLN A 776 -25.27 20.93 9.38
C GLN A 776 -24.29 19.78 9.65
N PRO A 777 -23.36 19.46 8.72
CA PRO A 777 -22.20 18.69 9.13
C PRO A 777 -21.51 19.45 10.25
N PRO A 778 -21.06 18.78 11.33
CA PRO A 778 -20.33 19.44 12.40
C PRO A 778 -19.17 20.27 11.84
N TRP A 779 -18.88 21.42 12.42
CA TRP A 779 -17.90 22.39 11.91
C TRP A 779 -16.49 21.83 11.68
N TRP A 780 -16.15 20.68 12.28
CA TRP A 780 -14.88 19.96 12.07
C TRP A 780 -14.85 19.01 10.86
N TYR A 781 -15.95 18.89 10.10
CA TYR A 781 -15.97 18.27 8.76
C TYR A 781 -15.59 19.25 7.63
N LEU A 782 -15.37 20.53 7.94
CA LEU A 782 -14.96 21.54 6.99
C LEU A 782 -13.43 21.67 7.02
N LEU A 783 -12.77 21.07 6.04
CA LEU A 783 -11.35 21.28 5.80
C LEU A 783 -11.11 22.75 5.38
N PRO A 784 -10.11 23.46 5.93
CA PRO A 784 -9.65 24.72 5.34
C PRO A 784 -8.95 24.40 4.01
N GLY A 785 -9.51 24.88 2.89
CA GLY A 785 -8.91 24.70 1.56
C GLY A 785 -9.87 24.25 0.45
N PHE A 786 -11.13 23.97 0.77
CA PHE A 786 -12.19 23.84 -0.23
C PHE A 786 -13.03 25.11 -0.26
N GLU A 787 -12.83 25.95 -1.29
CA GLU A 787 -13.80 27.00 -1.61
C GLU A 787 -15.18 26.37 -1.79
N THR A 788 -16.16 26.84 -1.02
CA THR A 788 -17.56 26.45 -1.18
C THR A 788 -18.12 27.07 -2.47
N PRO A 789 -18.60 26.28 -3.46
CA PRO A 789 -19.48 26.83 -4.48
C PRO A 789 -20.84 27.04 -3.82
N THR A 790 -21.13 28.28 -3.47
CA THR A 790 -22.46 28.71 -3.05
C THR A 790 -23.48 28.42 -4.15
N GLN A 791 -24.52 27.70 -3.75
CA GLN A 791 -25.85 27.57 -4.36
C GLN A 791 -26.04 26.74 -5.66
N LYS A 792 -27.00 25.80 -5.52
CA LYS A 792 -27.70 24.98 -6.53
C LYS A 792 -26.92 23.88 -7.26
N LYS A 793 -26.63 22.79 -6.55
CA LYS A 793 -26.67 21.44 -7.16
C LYS A 793 -27.47 20.48 -6.28
N LYS A 794 -28.59 19.98 -6.81
CA LYS A 794 -29.34 18.84 -6.25
C LYS A 794 -28.33 17.71 -5.97
N LYS A 795 -28.20 17.28 -4.71
CA LYS A 795 -27.48 16.04 -4.36
C LYS A 795 -28.19 14.91 -5.11
N LEU A 796 -27.55 14.41 -6.17
CA LEU A 796 -28.04 13.26 -6.90
C LEU A 796 -27.65 12.00 -6.13
N ASN A 797 -28.60 11.09 -5.93
CA ASN A 797 -28.31 9.80 -5.31
C ASN A 797 -27.35 8.98 -6.21
N LEU A 798 -26.80 7.88 -5.70
CA LEU A 798 -25.88 7.01 -6.42
C LEU A 798 -26.45 6.53 -7.78
N GLN A 799 -27.71 6.13 -7.84
CA GLN A 799 -28.39 5.76 -9.11
C GLN A 799 -28.47 6.93 -10.08
N GLN A 800 -28.69 8.14 -9.60
CA GLN A 800 -28.76 9.34 -10.42
C GLN A 800 -27.38 9.83 -10.88
N LYS A 801 -26.31 9.60 -10.09
CA LYS A 801 -24.91 9.79 -10.53
C LYS A 801 -24.55 8.77 -11.63
N ILE A 802 -24.96 7.51 -11.48
CA ILE A 802 -24.80 6.44 -12.48
C ILE A 802 -25.53 6.83 -13.78
N GLN A 803 -26.82 7.19 -13.70
CA GLN A 803 -27.62 7.59 -14.87
C GLN A 803 -27.09 8.85 -15.59
N ARG A 804 -26.62 9.86 -14.85
CA ARG A 804 -26.05 11.07 -15.46
C ARG A 804 -24.71 10.83 -16.16
N ARG A 805 -23.95 9.81 -15.76
CA ARG A 805 -22.68 9.47 -16.42
C ARG A 805 -22.92 8.62 -17.67
N ASP A 806 -23.91 7.73 -17.66
CA ASP A 806 -24.38 7.04 -18.87
C ASP A 806 -24.94 8.01 -19.93
N GLN A 807 -25.56 9.12 -19.51
CA GLN A 807 -25.98 10.21 -20.41
C GLN A 807 -24.83 11.10 -20.92
N ARG A 808 -23.61 10.95 -20.38
CA ARG A 808 -22.39 11.68 -20.79
C ARG A 808 -21.40 10.81 -21.57
N ARG A 809 -21.80 9.63 -22.05
CA ARG A 809 -21.11 9.04 -23.21
C ARG A 809 -21.32 9.99 -24.40
N PRO A 810 -20.30 10.35 -25.18
CA PRO A 810 -20.53 11.06 -26.43
C PRO A 810 -21.51 10.21 -27.24
N LYS A 811 -22.67 10.76 -27.58
CA LYS A 811 -23.35 10.29 -28.78
C LYS A 811 -22.45 10.69 -29.93
N ASP A 812 -22.04 9.69 -30.71
CA ASP A 812 -21.41 9.88 -32.00
C ASP A 812 -22.09 11.03 -32.73
N ASN A 813 -21.32 12.08 -33.02
CA ASN A 813 -21.69 13.12 -33.97
C ASN A 813 -20.42 13.44 -34.75
N ASN A 814 -20.36 12.84 -35.95
CA ASN A 814 -19.56 13.14 -37.14
C ASN A 814 -18.28 13.97 -36.99
#